data_AF-A0A3S1ND61-F1
#
_entry.id   AF-A0A3S1ND61-F1
#
_cell.length_a   1.000
_cell.length_b   1.000
_cell.length_c   1.000
_cell.angle_alpha   90.00
_cell.angle_beta   90.00
_cell.angle_gamma   90.00
#
_symmetry.space_group_name_H-M   'P 1'
#
loop_
_entity.id
_entity.type
_entity.pdbx_description
1 polymer ?
#
loop_
_entity_poly.entity_id
_entity_poly.type
_entity_poly.pdbx_seq_one_letter_code
_entity_poly.pdbx_strand_id
1 'polypeptide(L)'
;MIEFTPQLLHLHTLESLLADLVSGRAVTIGGDVLFSLPDDRARSALQWYRTRGAANWIANVSAAHAEQLVDVILAKPPEVAANPARPANANNRRLTLAKVEAHRFAGLHKFGTPGAPPQNYVHEFAAPVTLFEGRNGSGKTSLLNAIIWGLTGEILRPQREPEKADVDFNCWIANADGGDDQTAHRLSPVTPMPDISQYRPDQGWVPADTWVELTFADEEGELLPPIRRTQRRTARGALEEIPPELTGLGIDPIAVRIGTVMPGLLPLIKVGSESELGRAVAELTGLSALVDLAGHAQRAKNKIKDFIKAKTKELEGIDRIYRTARDDLAAELKPYPALVPPKAVPEPGDAAVEETVDEITRYFETTKATAYESVRNILGEGFDPADPKRGADLESSISPAVNEVGQPQRLPSMARLRGFRELTLEQLNAAETKISEILREAKLLETLAQDPSSAARSRLYAHVATWLEEHPDLGRSEDLCAVCGGSLVEAFDPISGRLVKTHLHEASADAALFAQTLNRWSQAALGKLNSVLPEALQAELKRDLPAHPIDLIRKALVDELYALDAFSGELATLKSETAKAFDEAVRHRPDLAAATPVSLPASCAALAEGLRRLDLALRFARWRQGNDVFARQVFESVLGRRRKAGEASEKNTLMGKLLELDATVKGAEPITKALSKCTRLKDEIKLRRAAEKRITEYETASAALVNLSKLGELADWQVDQLRKILRTEAALWRSRIYVSTFPSTAHELVDTAMGRKGELDLVVRAGGVSAPAQHVTNASALRASLVGFFFAFWEYVLKTHGGLKTLLLDDPQELLDDENRRQLADSLGTLVEIGAQLIITSYDRRFAGAVGRLPVVPTVEHLAVHPATLNQPVIRTTPHQAEIEVRKILYDKDRDAEEPARSFADGCRFFFEGVLGDVFDDPAHLAWAKANPDPTLKTFVDRLRSYIKAGPQGMFGMQVFADFIAHPALVEGSPVLQLMNKAHHGNRQDIRPGEVAQCADDLGQLVVLTGRMYEECDRWKRRAAIQPSVGAADAPPALDPMPPPPLDVVVYPDLAAFTQHSPTEGSQEATEPFDPKLLVGKAVFYLRRHNFGFAAPQGALAIVEAQPGPVLDRRLVIARHGQSVFARRLLRSKGSDLVGLTAEVPDPRTRSPSTVFFHEVEVAVHQVMEFYLTTTSR
;
A
#
# COMPACT_ATOMS: atom_id res chain seq x y z
N MET A 1 -20.46 -32.14 -28.01
CA MET A 1 -19.76 -30.87 -28.27
C MET A 1 -20.82 -29.81 -28.42
N ILE A 2 -20.94 -28.91 -27.44
CA ILE A 2 -21.83 -27.75 -27.54
C ILE A 2 -21.13 -26.79 -28.51
N GLU A 3 -21.78 -26.43 -29.63
CA GLU A 3 -21.26 -25.43 -30.56
C GLU A 3 -21.04 -24.11 -29.80
N PHE A 4 -19.78 -23.71 -29.62
CA PHE A 4 -19.45 -22.44 -29.02
C PHE A 4 -19.84 -21.32 -29.98
N THR A 5 -20.90 -20.58 -29.67
CA THR A 5 -21.30 -19.38 -30.41
C THR A 5 -20.50 -18.19 -29.87
N PRO A 6 -19.69 -17.51 -30.69
CA PRO A 6 -18.85 -16.40 -30.22
C PRO A 6 -19.71 -15.19 -29.83
N GLN A 7 -19.51 -14.71 -28.60
CA GLN A 7 -20.25 -13.59 -28.03
C GLN A 7 -19.72 -12.24 -28.54
N LEU A 8 -20.59 -11.22 -28.57
CA LEU A 8 -20.23 -9.85 -28.98
C LEU A 8 -19.34 -9.19 -27.93
N LEU A 9 -18.29 -8.49 -28.38
CA LEU A 9 -17.27 -7.85 -27.54
C LEU A 9 -17.87 -6.96 -26.44
N HIS A 10 -18.92 -6.20 -26.75
CA HIS A 10 -19.58 -5.31 -25.79
C HIS A 10 -20.39 -6.02 -24.69
N LEU A 11 -20.61 -7.34 -24.81
CA LEU A 11 -21.28 -8.15 -23.79
C LEU A 11 -20.29 -8.86 -22.85
N HIS A 12 -18.99 -8.79 -23.13
CA HIS A 12 -17.97 -9.35 -22.25
C HIS A 12 -17.60 -8.36 -21.14
N THR A 13 -17.51 -8.86 -19.91
CA THR A 13 -16.69 -8.21 -18.89
C THR A 13 -15.21 -8.44 -19.21
N LEU A 14 -14.32 -7.57 -18.72
CA LEU A 14 -12.86 -7.74 -18.86
C LEU A 14 -12.40 -9.16 -18.48
N GLU A 15 -12.90 -9.70 -17.38
CA GLU A 15 -12.53 -11.04 -16.93
C GLU A 15 -13.00 -12.15 -17.87
N SER A 16 -14.23 -12.07 -18.37
CA SER A 16 -14.77 -13.04 -19.33
C SER A 16 -14.04 -12.99 -20.67
N LEU A 17 -13.73 -11.78 -21.16
CA LEU A 17 -12.98 -11.55 -22.39
C LEU A 17 -11.58 -12.18 -22.30
N LEU A 18 -10.85 -11.91 -21.21
CA LEU A 18 -9.52 -12.47 -20.99
C LEU A 18 -9.56 -13.99 -20.89
N ALA A 19 -10.56 -14.56 -20.21
CA ALA A 19 -10.69 -16.02 -20.08
C ALA A 19 -10.93 -16.71 -21.44
N ASP A 20 -11.76 -16.12 -22.30
CA ASP A 20 -12.05 -16.64 -23.63
C ASP A 20 -10.83 -16.56 -24.57
N LEU A 21 -10.15 -15.40 -24.59
CA LEU A 21 -8.97 -15.21 -25.41
C LEU A 21 -7.78 -16.09 -24.97
N VAL A 22 -7.56 -16.28 -23.66
CA VAL A 22 -6.55 -17.21 -23.14
C VAL A 22 -6.84 -18.65 -23.57
N SER A 23 -8.11 -19.03 -23.61
CA SER A 23 -8.53 -20.37 -24.00
C SER A 23 -8.50 -20.60 -25.52
N GLY A 24 -8.20 -19.56 -26.32
CA GLY A 24 -8.22 -19.62 -27.77
C GLY A 24 -9.61 -19.54 -28.39
N ARG A 25 -10.63 -19.15 -27.62
CA ARG A 25 -11.99 -18.89 -28.13
C ARG A 25 -12.02 -17.53 -28.82
N ALA A 26 -12.73 -17.45 -29.94
CA ALA A 26 -12.87 -16.20 -30.68
C ALA A 26 -14.00 -15.32 -30.11
N VAL A 27 -13.83 -14.01 -30.22
CA VAL A 27 -14.84 -13.00 -29.83
C VAL A 27 -15.27 -12.19 -31.05
N THR A 28 -16.53 -11.77 -31.08
CA THR A 28 -17.11 -11.04 -32.22
C THR A 28 -16.96 -9.53 -32.01
N ILE A 29 -16.19 -8.83 -32.85
CA ILE A 29 -15.89 -7.39 -32.68
C ILE A 29 -16.92 -6.47 -33.37
N GLY A 30 -17.78 -7.03 -34.23
CA GLY A 30 -18.87 -6.33 -34.93
C GLY A 30 -19.10 -6.91 -36.32
N GLY A 31 -20.37 -7.20 -36.67
CA GLY A 31 -20.69 -8.04 -37.83
C GLY A 31 -20.19 -9.48 -37.66
N ASP A 32 -19.81 -10.16 -38.74
CA ASP A 32 -19.24 -11.52 -38.73
C ASP A 32 -17.70 -11.55 -38.49
N VAL A 33 -17.10 -10.46 -37.99
CA VAL A 33 -15.65 -10.36 -37.78
C VAL A 33 -15.26 -10.93 -36.42
N LEU A 34 -14.48 -12.01 -36.45
CA LEU A 34 -13.96 -12.72 -35.27
C LEU A 34 -12.53 -12.29 -34.94
N PHE A 35 -12.22 -12.21 -33.65
CA PHE A 35 -10.87 -12.02 -33.12
C PHE A 35 -10.48 -13.12 -32.17
N SER A 36 -9.26 -13.62 -32.36
CA SER A 36 -8.62 -14.61 -31.49
C SER A 36 -7.12 -14.34 -31.46
N LEU A 37 -6.46 -14.76 -30.38
CA LEU A 37 -5.00 -14.77 -30.34
C LEU A 37 -4.44 -15.89 -31.24
N PRO A 38 -3.42 -15.61 -32.07
CA PRO A 38 -3.02 -16.51 -33.15
C PRO A 38 -2.19 -17.72 -32.68
N ASP A 39 -1.54 -17.62 -31.50
CA ASP A 39 -0.57 -18.61 -31.04
C ASP A 39 -0.60 -18.82 -29.52
N ASP A 40 -0.08 -19.98 -29.08
CA ASP A 40 0.02 -20.37 -27.67
C ASP A 40 0.84 -19.39 -26.82
N ARG A 41 1.85 -18.75 -27.42
CA ARG A 41 2.77 -17.84 -26.73
C ARG A 41 2.06 -16.55 -26.32
N ALA A 42 1.25 -15.98 -27.20
CA ALA A 42 0.39 -14.83 -26.94
C ALA A 42 -0.67 -15.15 -25.88
N ARG A 43 -1.22 -16.37 -25.89
CA ARG A 43 -2.19 -16.83 -24.89
C ARG A 43 -1.55 -16.99 -23.50
N SER A 44 -0.34 -17.55 -23.42
CA SER A 44 0.43 -17.62 -22.16
C SER A 44 0.78 -16.23 -21.63
N ALA A 45 1.15 -15.31 -22.53
CA ALA A 45 1.38 -13.90 -22.18
C ALA A 45 0.12 -13.26 -21.60
N LEU A 46 -1.04 -13.45 -22.23
CA LEU A 46 -2.32 -12.93 -21.75
C LEU A 46 -2.71 -13.51 -20.38
N GLN A 47 -2.47 -14.81 -20.17
CA GLN A 47 -2.76 -15.46 -18.90
C GLN A 47 -1.92 -14.87 -17.75
N TRP A 48 -0.67 -14.48 -18.01
CA TRP A 48 0.16 -13.78 -17.02
C TRP A 48 -0.44 -12.43 -16.62
N TYR A 49 -0.97 -11.68 -17.58
CA TYR A 49 -1.66 -10.40 -17.30
C TYR A 49 -2.95 -10.61 -16.50
N ARG A 50 -3.73 -11.64 -16.86
CA ARG A 50 -4.97 -12.00 -16.18
C ARG A 50 -4.76 -12.35 -14.71
N THR A 51 -3.75 -13.16 -14.38
CA THR A 51 -3.50 -13.57 -12.98
C THR A 51 -2.99 -12.44 -12.09
N ARG A 52 -2.32 -11.43 -12.66
CA ARG A 52 -1.85 -10.25 -11.92
C ARG A 52 -2.91 -9.17 -11.74
N GLY A 53 -3.95 -9.15 -12.57
CA GLY A 53 -5.06 -8.19 -12.47
C GLY A 53 -4.72 -6.78 -12.97
N ALA A 54 -5.77 -6.01 -13.28
CA ALA A 54 -5.70 -4.73 -14.01
C ALA A 54 -4.87 -3.64 -13.31
N ALA A 55 -4.86 -3.60 -11.97
CA ALA A 55 -4.11 -2.61 -11.20
C ALA A 55 -2.61 -2.62 -11.49
N ASN A 56 -2.06 -3.77 -11.90
CA ASN A 56 -0.63 -3.92 -12.17
C ASN A 56 -0.22 -3.47 -13.58
N TRP A 57 -1.17 -3.16 -14.47
CA TRP A 57 -0.87 -2.82 -15.88
C TRP A 57 -0.43 -1.37 -16.05
N ILE A 58 -0.74 -0.51 -15.08
CA ILE A 58 -0.34 0.91 -15.09
C ILE A 58 1.09 1.05 -14.53
N ALA A 59 1.59 0.06 -13.79
CA ALA A 59 2.91 0.09 -13.16
C ALA A 59 4.07 0.05 -14.18
N ASN A 60 5.26 0.40 -13.70
CA ASN A 60 6.51 0.26 -14.44
C ASN A 60 6.93 -1.21 -14.52
N VAL A 61 7.53 -1.61 -15.65
CA VAL A 61 8.02 -2.97 -15.86
C VAL A 61 9.36 -3.17 -15.16
N SER A 62 9.37 -3.95 -14.08
CA SER A 62 10.62 -4.34 -13.40
C SER A 62 11.37 -5.41 -14.20
N ALA A 63 12.70 -5.49 -14.00
CA ALA A 63 13.51 -6.49 -14.69
C ALA A 63 13.09 -7.93 -14.32
N ALA A 64 12.83 -8.18 -13.04
CA ALA A 64 12.36 -9.48 -12.56
C ALA A 64 11.00 -9.89 -13.16
N HIS A 65 10.09 -8.93 -13.32
CA HIS A 65 8.78 -9.21 -13.96
C HIS A 65 8.92 -9.49 -15.45
N ALA A 66 9.81 -8.79 -16.15
CA ALA A 66 10.08 -9.04 -17.56
C ALA A 66 10.71 -10.44 -17.78
N GLU A 67 11.66 -10.86 -16.93
CA GLU A 67 12.22 -12.22 -16.97
C GLU A 67 11.17 -13.29 -16.70
N GLN A 68 10.36 -13.12 -15.65
CA GLN A 68 9.26 -14.05 -15.34
C GLN A 68 8.26 -14.16 -16.50
N LEU A 69 7.95 -13.03 -17.15
CA LEU A 69 7.04 -12.99 -18.29
C LEU A 69 7.62 -13.77 -19.49
N VAL A 70 8.93 -13.67 -19.77
CA VAL A 70 9.58 -14.47 -20.82
C VAL A 70 9.41 -15.96 -20.54
N ASP A 71 9.67 -16.39 -19.31
CA ASP A 71 9.59 -17.81 -18.94
C ASP A 71 8.15 -18.34 -19.03
N VAL A 72 7.15 -17.52 -18.64
CA VAL A 72 5.73 -17.87 -18.74
C VAL A 72 5.26 -17.94 -20.18
N ILE A 73 5.72 -17.04 -21.06
CA ILE A 73 5.42 -17.09 -22.49
C ILE A 73 5.94 -18.41 -23.10
N LEU A 74 7.09 -18.90 -22.62
CA LEU A 74 7.68 -20.16 -23.05
C LEU A 74 6.98 -21.41 -22.50
N ALA A 75 6.05 -21.27 -21.54
CA ALA A 75 5.18 -22.34 -21.10
C ALA A 75 3.92 -22.46 -21.98
N LYS A 76 3.27 -23.64 -21.93
CA LYS A 76 1.99 -23.87 -22.61
C LYS A 76 0.86 -23.19 -21.82
N PRO A 77 -0.09 -22.49 -22.49
CA PRO A 77 -1.18 -21.82 -21.79
C PRO A 77 -2.10 -22.86 -21.11
N PRO A 78 -2.59 -22.59 -19.88
CA PRO A 78 -3.54 -23.47 -19.22
C PRO A 78 -4.90 -23.45 -19.93
N GLU A 79 -5.60 -24.58 -19.94
CA GLU A 79 -7.01 -24.61 -20.34
C GLU A 79 -7.84 -23.95 -19.24
N VAL A 80 -8.36 -22.76 -19.53
CA VAL A 80 -9.26 -22.05 -18.62
C VAL A 80 -10.67 -22.50 -18.96
N ALA A 81 -11.36 -23.09 -17.99
CA ALA A 81 -12.79 -23.38 -18.12
C ALA A 81 -13.50 -22.10 -18.57
N ALA A 82 -14.35 -22.21 -19.59
CA ALA A 82 -15.25 -21.12 -19.92
C ALA A 82 -15.95 -20.71 -18.62
N ASN A 83 -15.84 -19.43 -18.25
CA ASN A 83 -16.73 -18.91 -17.23
C ASN A 83 -18.12 -19.34 -17.68
N PRO A 84 -18.92 -20.03 -16.83
CA PRO A 84 -20.24 -20.45 -17.24
C PRO A 84 -20.88 -19.22 -17.86
N ALA A 85 -21.40 -19.35 -19.09
CA ALA A 85 -22.19 -18.30 -19.69
C ALA A 85 -23.12 -17.86 -18.58
N ARG A 86 -22.89 -16.63 -18.06
CA ARG A 86 -23.56 -16.16 -16.85
C ARG A 86 -25.05 -16.46 -17.06
N PRO A 87 -25.76 -17.04 -16.08
CA PRO A 87 -27.14 -17.44 -16.30
C PRO A 87 -27.86 -16.27 -16.96
N ALA A 88 -28.55 -16.54 -18.06
CA ALA A 88 -29.12 -15.52 -18.95
C ALA A 88 -29.98 -14.46 -18.22
N ASN A 89 -30.38 -14.76 -16.98
CA ASN A 89 -31.26 -13.97 -16.15
C ASN A 89 -30.55 -13.10 -15.10
N ALA A 90 -29.24 -13.26 -14.84
CA ALA A 90 -28.54 -12.46 -13.81
C ALA A 90 -28.12 -11.06 -14.30
N ASN A 91 -27.88 -10.89 -15.61
CA ASN A 91 -27.48 -9.61 -16.21
C ASN A 91 -28.67 -8.73 -16.66
N ASN A 92 -29.91 -9.13 -16.37
CA ASN A 92 -31.11 -8.34 -16.70
C ASN A 92 -31.88 -7.88 -15.48
N ARG A 93 -31.37 -8.12 -14.26
CA ARG A 93 -32.10 -7.72 -13.06
C ARG A 93 -32.21 -6.20 -13.03
N ARG A 94 -33.45 -5.71 -13.04
CA ARG A 94 -33.74 -4.29 -12.94
C ARG A 94 -34.40 -4.00 -11.61
N LEU A 95 -33.82 -3.09 -10.85
CA LEU A 95 -34.23 -2.81 -9.49
C LEU A 95 -34.83 -1.41 -9.38
N THR A 96 -35.91 -1.28 -8.62
CA THR A 96 -36.49 0.00 -8.18
C THR A 96 -36.22 0.21 -6.70
N LEU A 97 -35.94 1.45 -6.30
CA LEU A 97 -35.82 1.80 -4.89
C LEU A 97 -37.22 1.82 -4.26
N ALA A 98 -37.47 0.97 -3.26
CA ALA A 98 -38.76 0.85 -2.59
C ALA A 98 -38.81 1.69 -1.31
N LYS A 99 -37.71 1.73 -0.54
CA LYS A 99 -37.66 2.45 0.74
C LYS A 99 -36.27 3.03 1.01
N VAL A 100 -36.23 4.24 1.57
CA VAL A 100 -35.06 4.85 2.20
C VAL A 100 -35.33 5.10 3.68
N GLU A 101 -34.39 4.72 4.53
CA GLU A 101 -34.39 5.04 5.96
C GLU A 101 -33.04 5.63 6.36
N ALA A 102 -33.04 6.80 6.99
CA ALA A 102 -31.83 7.52 7.35
C ALA A 102 -31.83 7.92 8.83
N HIS A 103 -30.67 7.76 9.47
CA HIS A 103 -30.45 8.10 10.87
C HIS A 103 -29.34 9.15 10.99
N ARG A 104 -29.63 10.26 11.69
CA ARG A 104 -28.68 11.36 11.92
C ARG A 104 -27.86 11.69 10.67
N PHE A 105 -28.55 11.89 9.56
CA PHE A 105 -27.94 12.31 8.29
C PHE A 105 -28.01 13.83 8.14
N ALA A 106 -26.90 14.46 7.78
CA ALA A 106 -26.76 15.90 7.68
C ALA A 106 -27.77 16.51 6.70
N GLY A 107 -28.47 17.55 7.15
CA GLY A 107 -29.51 18.23 6.38
C GLY A 107 -30.87 17.52 6.34
N LEU A 108 -30.94 16.24 6.72
CA LEU A 108 -32.21 15.55 7.01
C LEU A 108 -32.59 15.65 8.48
N HIS A 109 -31.59 15.73 9.36
CA HIS A 109 -31.76 15.77 10.81
C HIS A 109 -31.02 16.96 11.43
N LYS A 110 -31.51 17.43 12.58
CA LYS A 110 -30.67 18.11 13.59
C LYS A 110 -29.85 17.07 14.34
N PHE A 111 -28.80 17.49 15.03
CA PHE A 111 -27.96 16.55 15.79
C PHE A 111 -28.69 15.97 17.01
N GLY A 112 -29.44 16.80 17.75
CA GLY A 112 -30.02 16.42 19.04
C GLY A 112 -28.92 16.34 20.12
N THR A 113 -28.90 15.24 20.87
CA THR A 113 -27.81 14.92 21.82
C THR A 113 -27.27 13.52 21.54
N PRO A 114 -26.02 13.17 21.94
CA PRO A 114 -25.45 11.86 21.66
C PRO A 114 -26.32 10.68 22.15
N GLY A 115 -26.96 10.81 23.31
CA GLY A 115 -27.83 9.78 23.90
C GLY A 115 -29.31 9.84 23.51
N ALA A 116 -29.75 10.92 22.84
CA ALA A 116 -31.13 11.07 22.37
C ALA A 116 -31.13 11.60 20.92
N PRO A 117 -30.92 10.70 19.93
CA PRO A 117 -31.05 11.05 18.51
C PRO A 117 -32.49 11.46 18.17
N PRO A 118 -32.69 12.31 17.15
CA PRO A 118 -34.01 12.46 16.52
C PRO A 118 -34.51 11.14 15.93
N GLN A 119 -35.81 11.07 15.65
CA GLN A 119 -36.40 9.92 14.93
C GLN A 119 -35.76 9.76 13.54
N ASN A 120 -35.75 8.53 13.03
CA ASN A 120 -35.27 8.25 11.68
C ASN A 120 -36.19 8.89 10.64
N TYR A 121 -35.60 9.42 9.58
CA TYR A 121 -36.35 9.76 8.38
C TYR A 121 -36.66 8.48 7.60
N VAL A 122 -37.93 8.28 7.22
CA VAL A 122 -38.39 7.13 6.43
C VAL A 122 -39.23 7.63 5.27
N HIS A 123 -38.95 7.14 4.06
CA HIS A 123 -39.78 7.38 2.90
C HIS A 123 -39.90 6.11 2.05
N GLU A 124 -41.13 5.79 1.66
CA GLU A 124 -41.50 4.65 0.83
C GLU A 124 -41.95 5.16 -0.55
N PHE A 125 -41.26 4.71 -1.59
CA PHE A 125 -41.53 5.15 -2.95
C PHE A 125 -42.64 4.33 -3.56
N ALA A 126 -43.84 4.90 -3.64
CA ALA A 126 -45.03 4.24 -4.20
C ALA A 126 -45.29 4.59 -5.68
N ALA A 127 -44.60 5.59 -6.21
CA ALA A 127 -44.80 6.15 -7.55
C ALA A 127 -43.55 5.96 -8.43
N PRO A 128 -43.73 5.89 -9.77
CA PRO A 128 -42.61 5.91 -10.70
C PRO A 128 -41.93 7.28 -10.78
N VAL A 129 -42.60 8.36 -10.35
CA VAL A 129 -42.01 9.70 -10.24
C VAL A 129 -42.31 10.25 -8.85
N THR A 130 -41.27 10.52 -8.08
CA THR A 130 -41.36 11.26 -6.82
C THR A 130 -40.69 12.62 -6.99
N LEU A 131 -41.47 13.69 -6.83
CA LEU A 131 -41.03 15.08 -6.95
C LEU A 131 -40.99 15.75 -5.58
N PHE A 132 -39.80 16.08 -5.14
CA PHE A 132 -39.53 16.86 -3.94
C PHE A 132 -39.38 18.35 -4.28
N GLU A 133 -40.46 19.11 -4.12
CA GLU A 133 -40.46 20.56 -4.28
C GLU A 133 -40.12 21.25 -2.96
N GLY A 134 -39.30 22.29 -3.01
CA GLY A 134 -38.98 23.07 -1.82
C GLY A 134 -37.93 24.14 -2.09
N ARG A 135 -37.76 25.06 -1.15
CA ARG A 135 -36.81 26.17 -1.30
C ARG A 135 -35.38 25.77 -0.99
N ASN A 136 -34.44 26.64 -1.32
CA ASN A 136 -33.04 26.41 -1.03
C ASN A 136 -32.83 26.29 0.48
N GLY A 137 -32.07 25.27 0.90
CA GLY A 137 -31.84 24.97 2.31
C GLY A 137 -32.93 24.12 3.00
N SER A 138 -33.97 23.65 2.30
CA SER A 138 -35.01 22.81 2.91
C SER A 138 -34.61 21.33 3.11
N GLY A 139 -33.45 20.90 2.60
CA GLY A 139 -32.98 19.51 2.72
C GLY A 139 -33.23 18.62 1.49
N LYS A 140 -33.69 19.19 0.35
CA LYS A 140 -33.94 18.44 -0.89
C LYS A 140 -32.71 17.67 -1.41
N THR A 141 -31.60 18.35 -1.64
CA THR A 141 -30.35 17.71 -2.06
C THR A 141 -29.86 16.70 -1.00
N SER A 142 -30.14 16.96 0.29
CA SER A 142 -29.81 16.03 1.37
C SER A 142 -30.60 14.72 1.30
N LEU A 143 -31.83 14.74 0.78
CA LEU A 143 -32.63 13.53 0.52
C LEU A 143 -31.95 12.66 -0.54
N LEU A 144 -31.57 13.26 -1.67
CA LEU A 144 -30.84 12.54 -2.72
C LEU A 144 -29.48 12.07 -2.20
N ASN A 145 -28.76 12.91 -1.46
CA ASN A 145 -27.47 12.55 -0.86
C ASN A 145 -27.54 11.39 0.11
N ALA A 146 -28.65 11.21 0.84
CA ALA A 146 -28.80 10.02 1.68
C ALA A 146 -28.80 8.74 0.82
N ILE A 147 -29.54 8.74 -0.30
CA ILE A 147 -29.59 7.61 -1.23
C ILE A 147 -28.24 7.39 -1.92
N ILE A 148 -27.64 8.47 -2.45
CA ILE A 148 -26.34 8.42 -3.14
C ILE A 148 -25.26 7.92 -2.18
N TRP A 149 -25.15 8.52 -0.99
CA TRP A 149 -24.16 8.10 0.01
C TRP A 149 -24.39 6.65 0.43
N GLY A 150 -25.64 6.25 0.69
CA GLY A 150 -25.98 4.87 1.02
C GLY A 150 -25.42 3.87 0.02
N LEU A 151 -25.48 4.19 -1.28
CA LEU A 151 -24.99 3.34 -2.37
C LEU A 151 -23.49 3.48 -2.63
N THR A 152 -23.01 4.70 -2.87
CA THR A 152 -21.67 4.96 -3.43
C THR A 152 -20.67 5.49 -2.41
N GLY A 153 -21.13 6.10 -1.31
CA GLY A 153 -20.27 6.78 -0.32
C GLY A 153 -19.93 8.22 -0.70
N GLU A 154 -20.47 8.69 -1.82
CA GLU A 154 -20.28 10.05 -2.31
C GLU A 154 -21.48 10.93 -1.95
N ILE A 155 -21.28 12.23 -1.94
CA ILE A 155 -22.32 13.23 -1.73
C ILE A 155 -22.23 14.32 -2.79
N LEU A 156 -23.37 14.76 -3.32
CA LEU A 156 -23.48 15.89 -4.21
C LEU A 156 -23.24 17.19 -3.44
N ARG A 157 -22.42 18.06 -4.03
CA ARG A 157 -22.14 19.40 -3.52
C ARG A 157 -22.46 20.44 -4.58
N PRO A 158 -23.00 21.61 -4.19
CA PRO A 158 -23.25 22.69 -5.13
C PRO A 158 -21.95 23.09 -5.84
N GLN A 159 -21.97 23.11 -7.18
CA GLN A 159 -20.88 23.59 -8.04
C GLN A 159 -19.54 22.86 -7.86
N ARG A 160 -19.54 21.63 -7.34
CA ARG A 160 -18.33 20.81 -7.13
C ARG A 160 -18.61 19.37 -7.49
N GLU A 161 -17.56 18.66 -7.87
CA GLU A 161 -17.65 17.22 -8.11
C GLU A 161 -18.12 16.51 -6.83
N PRO A 162 -18.90 15.41 -6.97
CA PRO A 162 -19.25 14.55 -5.87
C PRO A 162 -18.00 14.17 -5.07
N GLU A 163 -18.06 14.39 -3.76
CA GLU A 163 -16.93 14.13 -2.87
C GLU A 163 -17.23 12.91 -2.00
N LYS A 164 -16.18 12.18 -1.61
CA LYS A 164 -16.32 11.13 -0.61
C LYS A 164 -16.60 11.74 0.76
N ALA A 165 -17.44 11.07 1.53
CA ALA A 165 -17.81 11.49 2.89
C ALA A 165 -16.86 10.97 3.98
N ASP A 166 -15.69 10.45 3.62
CA ASP A 166 -14.71 9.82 4.52
C ASP A 166 -13.68 10.80 5.11
N VAL A 167 -13.69 12.07 4.68
CA VAL A 167 -12.76 13.10 5.12
C VAL A 167 -13.42 14.08 6.09
N ASP A 168 -12.83 14.23 7.28
CA ASP A 168 -13.25 15.21 8.29
C ASP A 168 -12.98 16.66 7.86
N PHE A 169 -13.83 17.58 8.31
CA PHE A 169 -13.56 19.01 8.32
C PHE A 169 -13.71 19.60 9.73
N ASN A 170 -13.13 20.78 9.96
CA ASN A 170 -13.22 21.44 11.27
C ASN A 170 -14.48 22.30 11.34
N CYS A 171 -15.29 22.12 12.39
CA CYS A 171 -16.28 23.08 12.83
C CYS A 171 -15.75 23.86 14.05
N TRP A 172 -16.13 25.13 14.15
CA TRP A 172 -15.64 26.03 15.21
C TRP A 172 -16.76 26.43 16.15
N ILE A 173 -16.47 26.40 17.45
CA ILE A 173 -17.40 26.80 18.52
C ILE A 173 -16.84 28.02 19.21
N ALA A 174 -17.62 29.10 19.19
CA ALA A 174 -17.31 30.34 19.91
C ALA A 174 -17.32 30.10 21.42
N ASN A 175 -16.40 30.76 22.14
CA ASN A 175 -16.39 30.72 23.59
C ASN A 175 -17.60 31.45 24.18
N ALA A 176 -18.11 30.94 25.31
CA ALA A 176 -19.32 31.47 25.94
C ALA A 176 -19.14 32.93 26.44
N ASP A 177 -17.88 33.35 26.61
CA ASP A 177 -17.52 34.64 27.21
C ASP A 177 -17.30 35.76 26.18
N GLY A 178 -17.59 35.50 24.89
CA GLY A 178 -17.50 36.52 23.83
C GLY A 178 -16.07 36.93 23.41
N GLY A 179 -15.05 36.19 23.85
CA GLY A 179 -13.66 36.34 23.36
C GLY A 179 -13.46 35.75 21.96
N ASP A 180 -12.45 36.25 21.23
CA ASP A 180 -12.12 35.84 19.85
C ASP A 180 -11.60 34.38 19.72
N ASP A 181 -11.32 33.71 20.84
CA ASP A 181 -10.82 32.34 20.84
C ASP A 181 -11.94 31.34 20.48
N GLN A 182 -11.75 30.63 19.35
CA GLN A 182 -12.66 29.57 18.88
C GLN A 182 -12.04 28.19 19.13
N THR A 183 -12.86 27.24 19.56
CA THR A 183 -12.46 25.83 19.70
C THR A 183 -12.80 25.06 18.43
N ALA A 184 -11.85 24.32 17.87
CA ALA A 184 -12.01 23.55 16.64
C ALA A 184 -12.32 22.07 16.95
N HIS A 185 -13.34 21.53 16.32
CA HIS A 185 -13.79 20.15 16.48
C HIS A 185 -13.96 19.50 15.11
N ARG A 186 -13.52 18.25 14.94
CA ARG A 186 -13.69 17.51 13.68
C ARG A 186 -15.14 17.03 13.51
N LEU A 187 -15.71 17.27 12.34
CA LEU A 187 -17.05 16.90 11.94
C LEU A 187 -17.02 16.20 10.57
N SER A 188 -17.85 15.16 10.41
CA SER A 188 -18.00 14.47 9.14
C SER A 188 -18.99 15.20 8.22
N PRO A 189 -18.78 15.15 6.88
CA PRO A 189 -19.72 15.66 5.88
C PRO A 189 -21.17 15.18 5.98
N VAL A 190 -21.40 13.98 6.54
CA VAL A 190 -22.73 13.36 6.67
C VAL A 190 -23.31 13.44 8.08
N THR A 191 -22.57 13.95 9.06
CA THR A 191 -23.05 14.14 10.43
C THR A 191 -23.70 15.52 10.59
N PRO A 192 -24.93 15.64 11.12
CA PRO A 192 -25.57 16.90 11.40
C PRO A 192 -24.73 17.79 12.31
N MET A 193 -24.70 19.09 12.01
CA MET A 193 -24.04 20.06 12.88
C MET A 193 -24.78 20.17 14.23
N PRO A 194 -24.08 20.08 15.37
CA PRO A 194 -24.70 20.24 16.68
C PRO A 194 -25.11 21.69 16.95
N ASP A 195 -26.23 21.86 17.67
CA ASP A 195 -26.64 23.15 18.21
C ASP A 195 -26.06 23.29 19.63
N ILE A 196 -25.35 24.38 19.90
CA ILE A 196 -24.67 24.63 21.18
C ILE A 196 -25.67 24.65 22.35
N SER A 197 -26.92 25.06 22.11
CA SER A 197 -27.97 25.04 23.14
C SER A 197 -28.41 23.62 23.53
N GLN A 198 -28.17 22.62 22.67
CA GLN A 198 -28.55 21.22 22.88
C GLN A 198 -27.34 20.36 23.27
N TYR A 199 -26.23 20.50 22.56
CA TYR A 199 -25.01 19.74 22.77
C TYR A 199 -23.79 20.56 22.39
N ARG A 200 -22.91 20.78 23.37
CA ARG A 200 -21.59 21.34 23.14
C ARG A 200 -20.55 20.20 23.15
N PRO A 201 -19.89 19.93 22.01
CA PRO A 201 -18.77 18.99 21.95
C PRO A 201 -17.71 19.26 23.01
N ASP A 202 -17.40 18.22 23.78
CA ASP A 202 -16.40 18.19 24.85
C ASP A 202 -15.05 17.62 24.40
N GLN A 203 -15.05 16.88 23.28
CA GLN A 203 -13.87 16.28 22.67
C GLN A 203 -13.47 17.04 21.40
N GLY A 204 -12.26 16.82 20.87
CA GLY A 204 -11.80 17.43 19.61
C GLY A 204 -12.54 16.95 18.33
N TRP A 205 -13.70 16.30 18.48
CA TRP A 205 -14.56 15.81 17.42
C TRP A 205 -16.01 15.72 17.88
N VAL A 206 -16.94 15.75 16.93
CA VAL A 206 -18.37 15.50 17.16
C VAL A 206 -18.63 13.99 17.04
N PRO A 207 -19.38 13.35 17.97
CA PRO A 207 -19.78 11.95 17.83
C PRO A 207 -20.50 11.69 16.50
N ALA A 208 -20.23 10.53 15.88
CA ALA A 208 -20.88 10.11 14.65
C ALA A 208 -21.35 8.66 14.78
N ASP A 209 -22.61 8.43 14.41
CA ASP A 209 -23.31 7.15 14.32
C ASP A 209 -24.33 7.16 13.15
N THR A 210 -24.04 7.96 12.13
CA THR A 210 -24.89 8.14 10.93
C THR A 210 -24.99 6.85 10.13
N TRP A 211 -26.21 6.47 9.72
CA TRP A 211 -26.42 5.37 8.78
C TRP A 211 -27.59 5.64 7.83
N VAL A 212 -27.52 5.01 6.66
CA VAL A 212 -28.62 4.99 5.68
C VAL A 212 -28.84 3.56 5.24
N GLU A 213 -30.10 3.16 5.22
CA GLU A 213 -30.58 1.86 4.78
C GLU A 213 -31.51 2.02 3.57
N LEU A 214 -31.31 1.17 2.56
CA LEU A 214 -32.04 1.19 1.31
C LEU A 214 -32.62 -0.19 1.03
N THR A 215 -33.89 -0.24 0.65
CA THR A 215 -34.59 -1.46 0.23
C THR A 215 -34.98 -1.35 -1.23
N PHE A 216 -34.66 -2.39 -2.01
CA PHE A 216 -34.98 -2.45 -3.44
C PHE A 216 -36.06 -3.49 -3.71
N ALA A 217 -36.83 -3.28 -4.77
CA ALA A 217 -37.73 -4.29 -5.35
C ALA A 217 -37.21 -4.71 -6.73
N ASP A 218 -37.41 -5.98 -7.10
CA ASP A 218 -37.14 -6.46 -8.46
C ASP A 218 -38.32 -6.24 -9.42
N GLU A 219 -38.23 -6.78 -10.65
CA GLU A 219 -39.23 -6.55 -11.70
C GLU A 219 -40.59 -7.19 -11.37
N GLU A 220 -40.59 -8.24 -10.54
CA GLU A 220 -41.78 -8.89 -10.01
C GLU A 220 -42.40 -8.13 -8.82
N GLY A 221 -41.69 -7.14 -8.27
CA GLY A 221 -42.11 -6.37 -7.12
C GLY A 221 -41.75 -7.00 -5.76
N GLU A 222 -40.91 -8.04 -5.73
CA GLU A 222 -40.45 -8.63 -4.48
C GLU A 222 -39.37 -7.77 -3.83
N LEU A 223 -39.50 -7.55 -2.52
CA LEU A 223 -38.56 -6.76 -1.74
C LEU A 223 -37.28 -7.59 -1.43
N LEU A 224 -36.13 -7.01 -1.76
CA LEU A 224 -34.83 -7.56 -1.44
C LEU A 224 -34.40 -7.19 -0.02
N PRO A 225 -33.50 -7.97 0.60
CA PRO A 225 -32.92 -7.62 1.89
C PRO A 225 -32.35 -6.19 1.87
N PRO A 226 -32.57 -5.40 2.93
CA PRO A 226 -32.08 -4.03 2.98
C PRO A 226 -30.54 -4.00 2.98
N ILE A 227 -29.98 -3.06 2.23
CA ILE A 227 -28.55 -2.76 2.28
C ILE A 227 -28.32 -1.51 3.12
N ARG A 228 -27.25 -1.49 3.91
CA ARG A 228 -26.97 -0.40 4.84
C ARG A 228 -25.52 0.06 4.74
N ARG A 229 -25.33 1.38 4.67
CA ARG A 229 -24.03 2.03 4.91
C ARG A 229 -24.04 2.67 6.29
N THR A 230 -22.95 2.57 7.03
CA THR A 230 -22.83 3.12 8.38
C THR A 230 -21.51 3.85 8.53
N GLN A 231 -21.53 5.04 9.12
CA GLN A 231 -20.34 5.78 9.52
C GLN A 231 -20.37 6.04 11.02
N ARG A 232 -19.30 5.61 11.70
CA ARG A 232 -19.15 5.75 13.14
C ARG A 232 -17.79 6.30 13.51
N ARG A 233 -17.64 6.83 14.72
CA ARG A 233 -16.33 7.15 15.28
C ARG A 233 -15.84 6.07 16.25
N THR A 234 -14.56 5.74 16.15
CA THR A 234 -13.85 4.92 17.14
C THR A 234 -13.67 5.68 18.46
N ALA A 235 -13.29 4.99 19.53
CA ALA A 235 -12.97 5.61 20.82
C ALA A 235 -11.83 6.66 20.76
N ARG A 236 -11.01 6.64 19.70
CA ARG A 236 -9.93 7.61 19.44
C ARG A 236 -10.36 8.77 18.52
N GLY A 237 -11.64 8.83 18.14
CA GLY A 237 -12.20 9.89 17.30
C GLY A 237 -11.91 9.75 15.79
N ALA A 238 -11.35 8.62 15.33
CA ALA A 238 -11.19 8.35 13.89
C ALA A 238 -12.52 7.88 13.28
N LEU A 239 -12.84 8.37 12.08
CA LEU A 239 -13.98 7.91 11.29
C LEU A 239 -13.74 6.49 10.80
N GLU A 240 -14.77 5.66 10.93
CA GLU A 240 -14.86 4.32 10.38
C GLU A 240 -16.13 4.25 9.54
N GLU A 241 -15.99 3.95 8.26
CA GLU A 241 -17.11 3.78 7.34
C GLU A 241 -17.22 2.32 6.93
N ILE A 242 -18.42 1.76 7.10
CA ILE A 242 -18.78 0.39 6.74
C ILE A 242 -19.65 0.48 5.47
N PRO A 243 -19.11 0.12 4.28
CA PRO A 243 -19.86 0.14 3.03
C PRO A 243 -20.93 -0.96 2.99
N PRO A 244 -21.98 -0.82 2.16
CA PRO A 244 -23.01 -1.84 2.00
C PRO A 244 -22.50 -3.06 1.23
N GLU A 245 -23.06 -4.24 1.52
CA GLU A 245 -22.83 -5.45 0.71
C GLU A 245 -23.75 -5.45 -0.52
N LEU A 246 -23.18 -5.10 -1.68
CA LEU A 246 -23.94 -4.97 -2.94
C LEU A 246 -24.18 -6.31 -3.65
N THR A 247 -23.49 -7.38 -3.25
CA THR A 247 -23.57 -8.70 -3.92
C THR A 247 -24.98 -9.27 -3.93
N GLY A 248 -25.77 -9.03 -2.86
CA GLY A 248 -27.16 -9.46 -2.77
C GLY A 248 -28.11 -8.78 -3.77
N LEU A 249 -27.73 -7.61 -4.33
CA LEU A 249 -28.53 -6.94 -5.36
C LEU A 249 -28.38 -7.62 -6.73
N GLY A 250 -27.25 -8.27 -7.01
CA GLY A 250 -27.01 -8.96 -8.28
C GLY A 250 -26.87 -8.03 -9.49
N ILE A 251 -26.51 -6.76 -9.28
CA ILE A 251 -26.28 -5.77 -10.35
C ILE A 251 -24.81 -5.36 -10.43
N ASP A 252 -24.37 -4.86 -11.59
CA ASP A 252 -23.00 -4.35 -11.76
C ASP A 252 -22.76 -3.12 -10.87
N PRO A 253 -21.65 -3.04 -10.11
CA PRO A 253 -21.34 -1.89 -9.27
C PRO A 253 -21.32 -0.54 -10.01
N ILE A 254 -20.94 -0.51 -11.29
CA ILE A 254 -20.95 0.74 -12.06
C ILE A 254 -22.39 1.14 -12.42
N ALA A 255 -23.29 0.17 -12.62
CA ALA A 255 -24.71 0.44 -12.87
C ALA A 255 -25.39 1.19 -11.70
N VAL A 256 -24.86 1.06 -10.48
CA VAL A 256 -25.29 1.84 -9.31
C VAL A 256 -24.97 3.33 -9.49
N ARG A 257 -23.80 3.67 -10.05
CA ARG A 257 -23.37 5.07 -10.22
C ARG A 257 -24.13 5.80 -11.33
N ILE A 258 -24.56 5.09 -12.38
CA ILE A 258 -25.19 5.72 -13.56
C ILE A 258 -26.46 6.46 -13.19
N GLY A 259 -27.35 5.84 -12.40
CA GLY A 259 -28.61 6.48 -12.01
C GLY A 259 -28.51 7.42 -10.82
N THR A 260 -27.36 7.48 -10.12
CA THR A 260 -27.25 8.15 -8.83
C THR A 260 -26.29 9.34 -8.86
N VAL A 261 -25.00 9.09 -9.11
CA VAL A 261 -23.94 10.11 -9.08
C VAL A 261 -23.84 10.86 -10.40
N MET A 262 -23.94 10.15 -11.53
CA MET A 262 -23.71 10.75 -12.86
C MET A 262 -24.64 11.91 -13.23
N PRO A 263 -25.94 11.92 -12.86
CA PRO A 263 -26.78 13.09 -13.07
C PRO A 263 -26.22 14.36 -12.42
N GLY A 264 -25.67 14.24 -11.20
CA GLY A 264 -25.07 15.35 -10.46
C GLY A 264 -23.76 15.87 -11.06
N LEU A 265 -23.13 15.11 -11.95
CA LEU A 265 -21.92 15.51 -12.68
C LEU A 265 -22.22 16.31 -13.95
N LEU A 266 -23.42 16.20 -14.51
CA LEU A 266 -23.81 16.86 -15.76
C LEU A 266 -23.55 18.38 -15.78
N PRO A 267 -23.74 19.15 -14.69
CA PRO A 267 -23.38 20.57 -14.64
C PRO A 267 -21.87 20.85 -14.70
N LEU A 268 -21.03 19.86 -14.40
CA LEU A 268 -19.58 20.04 -14.21
C LEU A 268 -18.75 19.55 -15.40
N ILE A 269 -19.30 18.62 -16.19
CA ILE A 269 -18.63 18.07 -17.37
C ILE A 269 -18.27 19.21 -18.34
N LYS A 270 -16.98 19.29 -18.67
CA LYS A 270 -16.44 20.12 -19.76
C LYS A 270 -16.31 19.24 -21.00
N VAL A 271 -16.94 19.66 -22.10
CA VAL A 271 -16.89 18.94 -23.38
C VAL A 271 -15.49 19.10 -24.00
N GLY A 272 -14.91 18.00 -24.47
CA GLY A 272 -13.53 17.94 -24.97
C GLY A 272 -12.46 17.69 -23.89
N SER A 273 -12.84 17.35 -22.66
CA SER A 273 -11.92 16.86 -21.64
C SER A 273 -12.37 15.50 -21.08
N GLU A 274 -11.46 14.80 -20.41
CA GLU A 274 -11.81 13.60 -19.64
C GLU A 274 -12.97 13.91 -18.68
N SER A 275 -13.98 13.06 -18.70
CA SER A 275 -15.16 13.21 -17.86
C SER A 275 -15.46 11.90 -17.13
N GLU A 276 -16.01 11.96 -15.93
CA GLU A 276 -16.42 10.74 -15.20
C GLU A 276 -17.48 9.95 -15.98
N LEU A 277 -18.38 10.60 -16.70
CA LEU A 277 -19.34 9.94 -17.60
C LEU A 277 -18.61 9.14 -18.68
N GLY A 278 -17.64 9.75 -19.37
CA GLY A 278 -16.84 9.05 -20.37
C GLY A 278 -15.94 7.96 -19.78
N ARG A 279 -15.42 8.14 -18.56
CA ARG A 279 -14.66 7.10 -17.84
C ARG A 279 -15.55 5.92 -17.45
N ALA A 280 -16.75 6.17 -16.94
CA ALA A 280 -17.67 5.09 -16.58
C ALA A 280 -18.16 4.32 -17.80
N VAL A 281 -18.38 5.01 -18.93
CA VAL A 281 -18.61 4.35 -20.21
C VAL A 281 -17.42 3.47 -20.57
N ALA A 282 -16.18 3.96 -20.42
CA ALA A 282 -14.95 3.21 -20.69
C ALA A 282 -14.70 2.03 -19.72
N GLU A 283 -15.13 2.14 -18.47
CA GLU A 283 -14.98 1.11 -17.44
C GLU A 283 -16.02 0.00 -17.59
N LEU A 284 -17.30 0.33 -17.83
CA LEU A 284 -18.38 -0.63 -18.07
C LEU A 284 -18.12 -1.53 -19.27
N THR A 285 -17.41 -0.99 -20.25
CA THR A 285 -17.02 -1.67 -21.47
C THR A 285 -15.66 -2.36 -21.35
N GLY A 286 -14.91 -2.17 -20.25
CA GLY A 286 -13.58 -2.75 -20.04
C GLY A 286 -12.46 -2.17 -20.92
N LEU A 287 -12.73 -1.03 -21.58
CA LEU A 287 -11.89 -0.41 -22.61
C LEU A 287 -10.56 0.11 -22.06
N SER A 288 -10.61 0.83 -20.94
CA SER A 288 -9.42 1.45 -20.32
C SER A 288 -8.38 0.40 -19.94
N ALA A 289 -8.84 -0.70 -19.35
CA ALA A 289 -7.99 -1.77 -18.89
C ALA A 289 -7.29 -2.49 -20.07
N LEU A 290 -7.96 -2.69 -21.20
CA LEU A 290 -7.32 -3.28 -22.39
C LEU A 290 -6.25 -2.35 -23.00
N VAL A 291 -6.48 -1.03 -22.99
CA VAL A 291 -5.48 -0.05 -23.42
C VAL A 291 -4.28 -0.04 -22.48
N ASP A 292 -4.50 -0.10 -21.17
CA ASP A 292 -3.43 -0.18 -20.17
C ASP A 292 -2.61 -1.46 -20.30
N LEU A 293 -3.28 -2.60 -20.55
CA LEU A 293 -2.62 -3.88 -20.84
C LEU A 293 -1.75 -3.79 -22.10
N ALA A 294 -2.30 -3.26 -23.20
CA ALA A 294 -1.56 -3.07 -24.44
C ALA A 294 -0.35 -2.14 -24.25
N GLY A 295 -0.53 -1.04 -23.50
CA GLY A 295 0.54 -0.12 -23.14
C GLY A 295 1.63 -0.79 -22.29
N HIS A 296 1.25 -1.59 -21.30
CA HIS A 296 2.20 -2.35 -20.49
C HIS A 296 2.94 -3.41 -21.32
N ALA A 297 2.25 -4.16 -22.18
CA ALA A 297 2.84 -5.14 -23.07
C ALA A 297 3.89 -4.50 -23.99
N GLN A 298 3.63 -3.30 -24.50
CA GLN A 298 4.59 -2.53 -25.29
C GLN A 298 5.80 -2.08 -24.47
N ARG A 299 5.61 -1.62 -23.22
CA ARG A 299 6.73 -1.31 -22.31
C ARG A 299 7.55 -2.55 -21.97
N ALA A 300 6.90 -3.69 -21.75
CA ALA A 300 7.57 -4.97 -21.46
C ALA A 300 8.39 -5.47 -22.65
N LYS A 301 7.85 -5.36 -23.87
CA LYS A 301 8.57 -5.63 -25.11
C LYS A 301 9.83 -4.76 -25.23
N ASN A 302 9.71 -3.46 -24.96
CA ASN A 302 10.88 -2.56 -24.99
C ASN A 302 11.93 -2.96 -23.95
N LYS A 303 11.50 -3.35 -22.75
CA LYS A 303 12.41 -3.84 -21.71
C LYS A 303 13.12 -5.13 -22.11
N ILE A 304 12.42 -6.07 -22.74
CA ILE A 304 13.00 -7.31 -23.27
C ILE A 304 13.99 -7.02 -24.41
N LYS A 305 13.75 -6.01 -25.25
CA LYS A 305 14.75 -5.56 -26.24
C LYS A 305 16.05 -5.09 -25.58
N ASP A 306 15.99 -4.47 -24.40
CA ASP A 306 17.19 -4.11 -23.65
C ASP A 306 17.92 -5.35 -23.12
N PHE A 307 17.19 -6.42 -22.74
CA PHE A 307 17.80 -7.72 -22.39
C PHE A 307 18.49 -8.39 -23.56
N ILE A 308 17.91 -8.32 -24.76
CA ILE A 308 18.56 -8.79 -25.99
C ILE A 308 19.90 -8.07 -26.17
N LYS A 309 19.90 -6.72 -26.13
CA LYS A 309 21.14 -5.92 -26.24
C LYS A 309 22.17 -6.29 -25.17
N ALA A 310 21.74 -6.45 -23.92
CA ALA A 310 22.63 -6.81 -22.82
C ALA A 310 23.24 -8.21 -23.02
N LYS A 311 22.43 -9.21 -23.42
CA LYS A 311 22.92 -10.56 -23.70
C LYS A 311 23.77 -10.66 -24.96
N THR A 312 23.50 -9.88 -26.00
CA THR A 312 24.39 -9.79 -27.16
C THR A 312 25.77 -9.26 -26.76
N LYS A 313 25.83 -8.24 -25.90
CA LYS A 313 27.11 -7.73 -25.36
C LYS A 313 27.83 -8.76 -24.48
N GLU A 314 27.10 -9.56 -23.71
CA GLU A 314 27.68 -10.68 -22.96
C GLU A 314 28.27 -11.74 -23.90
N LEU A 315 27.57 -12.09 -24.98
CA LEU A 315 28.03 -13.02 -26.00
C LEU A 315 29.31 -12.54 -26.69
N GLU A 316 29.41 -11.25 -27.03
CA GLU A 316 30.65 -10.63 -27.53
C GLU A 316 31.81 -10.76 -26.52
N GLY A 317 31.51 -10.65 -25.23
CA GLY A 317 32.47 -10.87 -24.13
C GLY A 317 32.96 -12.31 -24.08
N ILE A 318 32.05 -13.29 -24.17
CA ILE A 318 32.37 -14.73 -24.21
C ILE A 318 33.24 -15.04 -25.43
N ASP A 319 32.87 -14.53 -26.61
CA ASP A 319 33.66 -14.71 -27.84
C ASP A 319 35.09 -14.17 -27.69
N ARG A 320 35.26 -13.04 -27.00
CA ARG A 320 36.59 -12.48 -26.70
C ARG A 320 37.40 -13.38 -25.78
N ILE A 321 36.79 -13.91 -24.71
CA ILE A 321 37.45 -14.81 -23.76
C ILE A 321 37.85 -16.12 -24.45
N TYR A 322 36.98 -16.66 -25.30
CA TYR A 322 37.28 -17.85 -26.12
C TYR A 322 38.49 -17.61 -27.03
N ARG A 323 38.54 -16.48 -27.75
CA ARG A 323 39.70 -16.14 -28.58
C ARG A 323 40.99 -16.02 -27.77
N THR A 324 40.93 -15.45 -26.57
CA THR A 324 42.08 -15.42 -25.66
C THR A 324 42.51 -16.83 -25.23
N ALA A 325 41.58 -17.73 -24.90
CA ALA A 325 41.90 -19.11 -24.54
C ALA A 325 42.52 -19.89 -25.72
N ARG A 326 42.08 -19.59 -26.95
CA ARG A 326 42.67 -20.13 -28.18
C ARG A 326 44.11 -19.65 -28.36
N ASP A 327 44.34 -18.35 -28.23
CA ASP A 327 45.66 -17.75 -28.41
C ASP A 327 46.63 -18.21 -27.31
N ASP A 328 46.16 -18.39 -26.07
CA ASP A 328 46.90 -19.02 -24.98
C ASP A 328 47.36 -20.45 -25.33
N LEU A 329 46.46 -21.27 -25.89
CA LEU A 329 46.80 -22.64 -26.30
C LEU A 329 47.86 -22.63 -27.40
N ALA A 330 47.74 -21.73 -28.39
CA ALA A 330 48.75 -21.58 -29.44
C ALA A 330 50.11 -21.13 -28.89
N ALA A 331 50.13 -20.23 -27.89
CA ALA A 331 51.35 -19.77 -27.24
C ALA A 331 52.05 -20.88 -26.44
N GLU A 332 51.28 -21.72 -25.72
CA GLU A 332 51.81 -22.84 -24.94
C GLU A 332 52.46 -23.92 -25.82
N LEU A 333 51.93 -24.14 -27.03
CA LEU A 333 52.44 -25.15 -27.97
C LEU A 333 53.63 -24.65 -28.80
N LYS A 334 53.88 -23.33 -28.85
CA LYS A 334 54.95 -22.72 -29.66
C LYS A 334 56.36 -23.31 -29.39
N PRO A 335 56.76 -23.62 -28.14
CA PRO A 335 58.05 -24.25 -27.85
C PRO A 335 58.11 -25.74 -28.23
N TYR A 336 56.98 -26.38 -28.56
CA TYR A 336 56.86 -27.82 -28.77
C TYR A 336 56.21 -28.17 -30.13
N PRO A 337 56.94 -28.02 -31.26
CA PRO A 337 56.37 -28.24 -32.59
C PRO A 337 55.81 -29.65 -32.83
N ALA A 338 56.33 -30.65 -32.12
CA ALA A 338 55.86 -32.03 -32.20
C ALA A 338 54.50 -32.28 -31.52
N LEU A 339 54.01 -31.34 -30.71
CA LEU A 339 52.73 -31.44 -29.99
C LEU A 339 51.59 -30.66 -30.67
N VAL A 340 51.83 -30.06 -31.84
CA VAL A 340 50.80 -29.28 -32.55
C VAL A 340 49.72 -30.24 -33.09
N PRO A 341 48.43 -30.03 -32.78
CA PRO A 341 47.34 -30.89 -33.26
C PRO A 341 47.12 -30.71 -34.77
N PRO A 342 46.59 -31.74 -35.47
CA PRO A 342 46.42 -31.71 -36.92
C PRO A 342 45.33 -30.73 -37.40
N LYS A 343 44.36 -30.38 -36.55
CA LYS A 343 43.33 -29.37 -36.82
C LYS A 343 43.58 -28.11 -35.99
N ALA A 344 43.37 -26.95 -36.60
CA ALA A 344 43.40 -25.67 -35.89
C ALA A 344 42.11 -25.46 -35.08
N VAL A 345 42.20 -24.75 -33.95
CA VAL A 345 41.04 -24.39 -33.14
C VAL A 345 40.17 -23.38 -33.91
N PRO A 346 38.88 -23.68 -34.18
CA PRO A 346 37.99 -22.81 -34.95
C PRO A 346 37.53 -21.57 -34.16
N GLU A 347 36.92 -20.62 -34.87
CA GLU A 347 36.26 -19.44 -34.25
C GLU A 347 35.02 -19.87 -33.44
N PRO A 348 34.63 -19.12 -32.38
CA PRO A 348 33.56 -19.54 -31.46
C PRO A 348 32.17 -19.64 -32.09
N GLY A 349 31.95 -18.99 -33.24
CA GLY A 349 30.70 -19.03 -34.00
C GLY A 349 30.59 -20.16 -35.02
N ASP A 350 31.62 -20.99 -35.17
CA ASP A 350 31.59 -22.12 -36.11
C ASP A 350 30.57 -23.20 -35.65
N ALA A 351 29.86 -23.80 -36.59
CA ALA A 351 28.91 -24.87 -36.31
C ALA A 351 29.60 -26.18 -35.88
N ALA A 352 30.86 -26.38 -36.27
CA ALA A 352 31.66 -27.56 -35.93
C ALA A 352 32.64 -27.30 -34.76
N VAL A 353 32.47 -26.19 -34.01
CA VAL A 353 33.39 -25.79 -32.93
C VAL A 353 33.47 -26.85 -31.83
N GLU A 354 32.33 -27.41 -31.41
CA GLU A 354 32.26 -28.48 -30.40
C GLU A 354 33.03 -29.73 -30.85
N GLU A 355 32.74 -30.22 -32.05
CA GLU A 355 33.35 -31.45 -32.60
C GLU A 355 34.87 -31.30 -32.78
N THR A 356 35.31 -30.14 -33.30
CA THR A 356 36.73 -29.89 -33.55
C THR A 356 37.53 -29.75 -32.25
N VAL A 357 36.99 -29.07 -31.23
CA VAL A 357 37.65 -28.97 -29.91
C VAL A 357 37.68 -30.33 -29.21
N ASP A 358 36.64 -31.16 -29.38
CA ASP A 358 36.65 -32.55 -28.87
C ASP A 358 37.73 -33.41 -29.53
N GLU A 359 37.90 -33.32 -30.85
CA GLU A 359 38.99 -34.01 -31.56
C GLU A 359 40.39 -33.56 -31.10
N ILE A 360 40.60 -32.25 -30.94
CA ILE A 360 41.87 -31.71 -30.43
C ILE A 360 42.12 -32.20 -29.00
N THR A 361 41.07 -32.29 -28.17
CA THR A 361 41.19 -32.84 -26.81
C THR A 361 41.62 -34.31 -26.85
N ARG A 362 40.97 -35.14 -27.70
CA ARG A 362 41.33 -36.57 -27.86
C ARG A 362 42.77 -36.77 -28.35
N TYR A 363 43.25 -35.88 -29.23
CA TYR A 363 44.65 -35.89 -29.67
C TYR A 363 45.60 -35.77 -28.48
N PHE A 364 45.42 -34.75 -27.63
CA PHE A 364 46.27 -34.56 -26.45
C PHE A 364 46.10 -35.67 -25.40
N GLU A 365 44.89 -36.21 -25.21
CA GLU A 365 44.66 -37.37 -24.33
C GLU A 365 45.46 -38.60 -24.80
N THR A 366 45.44 -38.88 -26.11
CA THR A 366 46.20 -40.01 -26.71
C THR A 366 47.71 -39.79 -26.60
N THR A 367 48.19 -38.56 -26.83
CA THR A 367 49.61 -38.23 -26.67
C THR A 367 50.05 -38.35 -25.21
N LYS A 368 49.21 -37.95 -24.25
CA LYS A 368 49.49 -38.10 -22.80
C LYS A 368 49.55 -39.58 -22.41
N ALA A 369 48.61 -40.40 -22.90
CA ALA A 369 48.61 -41.84 -22.64
C ALA A 369 49.89 -42.52 -23.14
N THR A 370 50.36 -42.14 -24.34
CA THR A 370 51.62 -42.65 -24.90
C THR A 370 52.82 -42.23 -24.05
N ALA A 371 52.86 -40.98 -23.56
CA ALA A 371 53.93 -40.49 -22.69
C ALA A 371 53.99 -41.23 -21.33
N TYR A 372 52.87 -41.80 -20.88
CA TYR A 372 52.74 -42.49 -19.60
C TYR A 372 52.89 -44.02 -19.71
N GLU A 373 53.14 -44.60 -20.90
CA GLU A 373 53.39 -46.03 -21.02
C GLU A 373 54.59 -46.50 -20.18
N SER A 374 55.63 -45.69 -20.06
CA SER A 374 56.82 -46.01 -19.26
C SER A 374 56.52 -46.10 -17.75
N VAL A 375 55.47 -45.42 -17.26
CA VAL A 375 55.03 -45.44 -15.84
C VAL A 375 54.55 -46.83 -15.43
N ARG A 376 53.94 -47.58 -16.35
CA ARG A 376 53.45 -48.95 -16.13
C ARG A 376 54.57 -49.89 -15.68
N ASN A 377 55.82 -49.63 -16.11
CA ASN A 377 56.98 -50.42 -15.69
C ASN A 377 57.34 -50.25 -14.20
N ILE A 378 56.89 -49.17 -13.55
CA ILE A 378 57.20 -48.85 -12.14
C ILE A 378 56.01 -49.15 -11.22
N LEU A 379 54.78 -48.80 -11.63
CA LEU A 379 53.57 -49.00 -10.84
C LEU A 379 52.88 -50.35 -11.10
N GLY A 380 53.34 -51.09 -12.12
CA GLY A 380 52.87 -52.41 -12.49
C GLY A 380 51.71 -52.39 -13.50
N GLU A 381 51.29 -53.60 -13.91
CA GLU A 381 50.22 -53.84 -14.90
C GLU A 381 48.85 -53.27 -14.52
N GLY A 382 48.67 -52.88 -13.25
CA GLY A 382 47.46 -52.26 -12.75
C GLY A 382 47.26 -50.80 -13.16
N PHE A 383 48.32 -50.09 -13.57
CA PHE A 383 48.25 -48.70 -14.03
C PHE A 383 47.84 -48.66 -15.51
N ASP A 384 46.77 -47.93 -15.83
CA ASP A 384 46.28 -47.76 -17.20
C ASP A 384 46.62 -46.33 -17.69
N PRO A 385 47.59 -46.16 -18.62
CA PRO A 385 47.95 -44.86 -19.17
C PRO A 385 46.81 -44.17 -19.92
N ALA A 386 45.81 -44.92 -20.41
CA ALA A 386 44.66 -44.37 -21.12
C ALA A 386 43.56 -43.82 -20.18
N ASP A 387 43.62 -44.12 -18.88
CA ASP A 387 42.68 -43.56 -17.90
C ASP A 387 43.19 -42.20 -17.38
N PRO A 388 42.54 -41.08 -17.76
CA PRO A 388 42.98 -39.74 -17.37
C PRO A 388 42.92 -39.50 -15.86
N LYS A 389 42.09 -40.22 -15.10
CA LYS A 389 41.99 -40.07 -13.64
C LYS A 389 43.23 -40.60 -12.94
N ARG A 390 43.79 -41.71 -13.42
CA ARG A 390 44.99 -42.34 -12.87
C ARG A 390 46.23 -41.50 -13.15
N GLY A 391 46.32 -40.91 -14.35
CA GLY A 391 47.37 -39.94 -14.67
C GLY A 391 47.32 -38.70 -13.79
N ALA A 392 46.12 -38.14 -13.55
CA ALA A 392 45.95 -36.97 -12.68
C ALA A 392 46.26 -37.25 -11.20
N ASP A 393 45.88 -38.42 -10.68
CA ASP A 393 46.25 -38.89 -9.33
C ASP A 393 47.78 -38.90 -9.16
N LEU A 394 48.49 -39.53 -10.11
CA LEU A 394 49.94 -39.57 -10.12
C LEU A 394 50.59 -38.17 -10.17
N GLU A 395 50.11 -37.28 -11.05
CA GLU A 395 50.61 -35.90 -11.15
C GLU A 395 50.49 -35.14 -9.84
N SER A 396 49.37 -35.32 -9.12
CA SER A 396 49.09 -34.64 -7.86
C SER A 396 49.89 -35.21 -6.68
N SER A 397 50.18 -36.51 -6.69
CA SER A 397 50.77 -37.22 -5.56
C SER A 397 52.30 -37.33 -5.62
N ILE A 398 52.91 -37.28 -6.82
CA ILE A 398 54.34 -37.58 -7.00
C ILE A 398 55.29 -36.59 -6.31
N SER A 399 55.04 -35.28 -6.45
CA SER A 399 55.88 -34.24 -5.85
C SER A 399 55.82 -34.26 -4.30
N PRO A 400 54.61 -34.35 -3.68
CA PRO A 400 54.47 -34.61 -2.25
C PRO A 400 55.21 -35.89 -1.81
N ALA A 401 55.05 -37.00 -2.53
CA ALA A 401 55.68 -38.29 -2.18
C ALA A 401 57.21 -38.21 -2.16
N VAL A 402 57.82 -37.56 -3.17
CA VAL A 402 59.28 -37.31 -3.23
C VAL A 402 59.75 -36.50 -2.02
N ASN A 403 58.97 -35.54 -1.54
CA ASN A 403 59.33 -34.74 -0.37
C ASN A 403 59.24 -35.53 0.94
N GLU A 404 58.17 -36.31 1.14
CA GLU A 404 57.95 -37.11 2.35
C GLU A 404 59.03 -38.19 2.54
N VAL A 405 59.40 -38.90 1.46
CA VAL A 405 60.50 -39.89 1.50
C VAL A 405 61.85 -39.23 1.78
N GLY A 406 62.02 -37.96 1.40
CA GLY A 406 63.21 -37.18 1.71
C GLY A 406 63.34 -36.81 3.19
N GLN A 407 62.30 -37.00 4.01
CA GLN A 407 62.27 -36.56 5.41
C GLN A 407 61.75 -37.65 6.39
N PRO A 408 62.29 -38.89 6.36
CA PRO A 408 61.77 -40.01 7.14
C PRO A 408 61.84 -39.80 8.67
N GLN A 409 62.68 -38.87 9.14
CA GLN A 409 62.78 -38.47 10.53
C GLN A 409 61.49 -37.84 11.12
N ARG A 410 60.55 -37.40 10.27
CA ARG A 410 59.26 -36.84 10.70
C ARG A 410 58.23 -37.90 11.08
N LEU A 411 58.44 -39.15 10.68
CA LEU A 411 57.52 -40.24 10.98
C LEU A 411 57.52 -40.55 12.48
N PRO A 412 56.36 -40.77 13.12
CA PRO A 412 56.25 -40.95 14.57
C PRO A 412 57.18 -42.02 15.15
N SER A 413 57.27 -43.19 14.52
CA SER A 413 58.13 -44.28 15.01
C SER A 413 59.63 -43.98 14.81
N MET A 414 59.97 -43.19 13.78
CA MET A 414 61.34 -42.72 13.55
C MET A 414 61.76 -41.62 14.52
N ALA A 415 60.85 -40.70 14.85
CA ALA A 415 61.07 -39.66 15.85
C ALA A 415 61.36 -40.29 17.24
N ARG A 416 60.62 -41.35 17.60
CA ARG A 416 60.89 -42.13 18.84
C ARG A 416 62.29 -42.74 18.85
N LEU A 417 62.69 -43.45 17.79
CA LEU A 417 64.03 -44.03 17.67
C LEU A 417 65.14 -42.98 17.68
N ARG A 418 64.88 -41.80 17.12
CA ARG A 418 65.79 -40.66 17.17
C ARG A 418 65.96 -40.16 18.60
N GLY A 419 64.86 -39.98 19.34
CA GLY A 419 64.91 -39.59 20.76
C GLY A 419 65.77 -40.54 21.59
N PHE A 420 65.67 -41.86 21.37
CA PHE A 420 66.54 -42.83 22.04
C PHE A 420 68.02 -42.72 21.67
N ARG A 421 68.33 -42.38 20.42
CA ARG A 421 69.72 -42.19 19.96
C ARG A 421 70.36 -40.96 20.62
N GLU A 422 69.58 -39.90 20.81
CA GLU A 422 70.05 -38.60 21.32
C GLU A 422 70.31 -38.57 22.84
N LEU A 423 69.90 -39.61 23.57
CA LEU A 423 70.19 -39.74 25.01
C LEU A 423 71.70 -39.84 25.28
N THR A 424 72.19 -39.15 26.30
CA THR A 424 73.61 -39.27 26.68
C THR A 424 73.86 -40.54 27.51
N LEU A 425 75.10 -41.03 27.52
CA LEU A 425 75.48 -42.17 28.34
C LEU A 425 75.24 -41.90 29.84
N GLU A 426 75.46 -40.66 30.28
CA GLU A 426 75.17 -40.21 31.65
C GLU A 426 73.68 -40.32 31.98
N GLN A 427 72.80 -39.91 31.07
CA GLN A 427 71.35 -40.01 31.25
C GLN A 427 70.88 -41.47 31.34
N LEU A 428 71.42 -42.35 30.50
CA LEU A 428 71.11 -43.79 30.53
C LEU A 428 71.57 -44.44 31.84
N ASN A 429 72.81 -44.16 32.27
CA ASN A 429 73.36 -44.70 33.51
C ASN A 429 72.63 -44.15 34.75
N ALA A 430 72.24 -42.87 34.73
CA ALA A 430 71.46 -42.26 35.82
C ALA A 430 70.08 -42.92 35.96
N ALA A 431 69.41 -43.22 34.84
CA ALA A 431 68.13 -43.95 34.86
C ALA A 431 68.28 -45.37 35.43
N GLU A 432 69.33 -46.12 35.04
CA GLU A 432 69.62 -47.45 35.59
C GLU A 432 69.96 -47.43 37.09
N THR A 433 70.74 -46.44 37.51
CA THR A 433 71.04 -46.20 38.92
C THR A 433 69.76 -45.97 39.70
N LYS A 434 68.83 -45.18 39.14
CA LYS A 434 67.55 -44.90 39.77
C LYS A 434 66.64 -46.13 39.86
N ILE A 435 66.62 -46.99 38.84
CA ILE A 435 65.93 -48.29 38.91
C ILE A 435 66.51 -49.11 40.08
N SER A 436 67.84 -49.19 40.17
CA SER A 436 68.52 -49.95 41.21
C SER A 436 68.25 -49.41 42.62
N GLU A 437 68.25 -48.08 42.79
CA GLU A 437 67.89 -47.41 44.06
C GLU A 437 66.45 -47.73 44.48
N ILE A 438 65.50 -47.64 43.55
CA ILE A 438 64.09 -47.92 43.84
C ILE A 438 63.89 -49.38 44.24
N LEU A 439 64.56 -50.32 43.56
CA LEU A 439 64.51 -51.74 43.93
C LEU A 439 65.12 -52.00 45.32
N ARG A 440 66.18 -51.29 45.69
CA ARG A 440 66.79 -51.37 47.03
C ARG A 440 65.84 -50.84 48.11
N GLU A 441 65.27 -49.65 47.90
CA GLU A 441 64.31 -49.03 48.82
C GLU A 441 63.07 -49.90 49.02
N ALA A 442 62.55 -50.50 47.94
CA ALA A 442 61.42 -51.43 48.00
C ALA A 442 61.69 -52.60 48.95
N LYS A 443 62.88 -53.20 48.84
CA LYS A 443 63.27 -54.37 49.63
C LYS A 443 63.36 -54.05 51.13
N LEU A 444 63.84 -52.85 51.47
CA LEU A 444 63.89 -52.37 52.86
C LEU A 444 62.49 -52.17 53.45
N LEU A 445 61.60 -51.50 52.71
CA LEU A 445 60.22 -51.29 53.15
C LEU A 445 59.40 -52.58 53.19
N GLU A 446 59.67 -53.52 52.29
CA GLU A 446 59.06 -54.85 52.30
C GLU A 446 59.50 -55.65 53.53
N THR A 447 60.79 -55.60 53.89
CA THR A 447 61.30 -56.23 55.12
C THR A 447 60.64 -55.61 56.36
N LEU A 448 60.55 -54.28 56.42
CA LEU A 448 59.87 -53.59 57.53
C LEU A 448 58.39 -53.98 57.64
N ALA A 449 57.71 -54.17 56.51
CA ALA A 449 56.28 -54.50 56.48
C ALA A 449 55.94 -55.94 56.91
N GLN A 450 56.94 -56.81 57.13
CA GLN A 450 56.71 -58.20 57.57
C GLN A 450 56.08 -58.29 58.97
N ASP A 451 56.37 -57.34 59.87
CA ASP A 451 55.71 -57.20 61.17
C ASP A 451 54.97 -55.84 61.25
N PRO A 452 53.64 -55.82 61.06
CA PRO A 452 52.86 -54.58 61.02
C PRO A 452 52.93 -53.75 62.31
N SER A 453 53.03 -54.40 63.47
CA SER A 453 53.05 -53.74 64.77
C SER A 453 54.39 -53.06 65.01
N SER A 454 55.48 -53.78 64.76
CA SER A 454 56.84 -53.21 64.82
C SER A 454 57.04 -52.12 63.76
N ALA A 455 56.52 -52.31 62.53
CA ALA A 455 56.57 -51.29 61.47
C ALA A 455 55.86 -49.98 61.86
N ALA A 456 54.73 -50.05 62.55
CA ALA A 456 54.01 -48.87 63.03
C ALA A 456 54.81 -48.11 64.10
N ARG A 457 55.50 -48.83 65.00
CA ARG A 457 56.41 -48.23 65.98
C ARG A 457 57.63 -47.61 65.32
N SER A 458 58.29 -48.32 64.39
CA SER A 458 59.44 -47.78 63.65
C SER A 458 59.07 -46.53 62.83
N ARG A 459 57.87 -46.48 62.23
CA ARG A 459 57.34 -45.25 61.61
C ARG A 459 57.18 -44.10 62.60
N LEU A 460 56.61 -44.37 63.77
CA LEU A 460 56.45 -43.36 64.80
C LEU A 460 57.80 -42.80 65.26
N TYR A 461 58.77 -43.69 65.50
CA TYR A 461 60.12 -43.26 65.87
C TYR A 461 60.85 -42.55 64.74
N ALA A 462 60.64 -42.93 63.47
CA ALA A 462 61.13 -42.18 62.31
C ALA A 462 60.52 -40.78 62.26
N HIS A 463 59.22 -40.62 62.51
CA HIS A 463 58.59 -39.30 62.59
C HIS A 463 59.13 -38.46 63.75
N VAL A 464 59.35 -39.06 64.92
CA VAL A 464 59.97 -38.37 66.06
C VAL A 464 61.42 -38.00 65.73
N ALA A 465 62.18 -38.88 65.09
CA ALA A 465 63.56 -38.61 64.67
C ALA A 465 63.64 -37.46 63.66
N THR A 466 62.80 -37.48 62.62
CA THR A 466 62.70 -36.35 61.66
C THR A 466 62.30 -35.06 62.37
N TRP A 467 61.33 -35.11 63.28
CA TRP A 467 60.92 -33.91 64.04
C TRP A 467 62.06 -33.37 64.91
N LEU A 468 62.86 -34.26 65.53
CA LEU A 468 64.03 -33.88 66.33
C LEU A 468 65.12 -33.21 65.48
N GLU A 469 65.39 -33.74 64.28
CA GLU A 469 66.33 -33.12 63.33
C GLU A 469 65.88 -31.74 62.87
N GLU A 470 64.57 -31.52 62.71
CA GLU A 470 63.99 -30.23 62.34
C GLU A 470 64.06 -29.18 63.47
N HIS A 471 64.27 -29.59 64.73
CA HIS A 471 64.22 -28.72 65.91
C HIS A 471 65.47 -28.85 66.83
N PRO A 472 66.68 -28.54 66.33
CA PRO A 472 67.94 -28.77 67.07
C PRO A 472 68.13 -27.87 68.30
N ASP A 473 67.43 -26.74 68.38
CA ASP A 473 67.69 -25.67 69.35
C ASP A 473 67.17 -25.95 70.78
N LEU A 474 66.46 -27.06 70.99
CA LEU A 474 65.78 -27.35 72.26
C LEU A 474 66.71 -27.84 73.39
N GLY A 475 68.01 -28.03 73.15
CA GLY A 475 69.03 -28.23 74.19
C GLY A 475 68.75 -29.38 75.18
N ARG A 476 68.12 -30.47 74.71
CA ARG A 476 67.68 -31.59 75.56
C ARG A 476 68.69 -32.74 75.52
N SER A 477 68.86 -33.42 76.66
CA SER A 477 69.62 -34.67 76.72
C SER A 477 68.90 -35.76 75.91
N GLU A 478 69.64 -36.53 75.11
CA GLU A 478 69.14 -37.73 74.39
C GLU A 478 68.55 -38.79 75.34
N ASP A 479 68.83 -38.65 76.63
CA ASP A 479 68.32 -39.49 77.69
C ASP A 479 66.93 -39.08 78.16
N LEU A 480 66.26 -38.11 77.54
CA LEU A 480 64.93 -37.62 77.92
C LEU A 480 63.94 -37.66 76.75
N CYS A 481 62.68 -37.99 77.04
CA CYS A 481 61.63 -38.11 76.05
C CYS A 481 61.25 -36.72 75.54
N ALA A 482 61.33 -36.52 74.22
CA ALA A 482 60.97 -35.25 73.57
C ALA A 482 59.51 -34.83 73.79
N VAL A 483 58.63 -35.78 74.09
CA VAL A 483 57.19 -35.54 74.30
C VAL A 483 56.87 -35.26 75.77
N CYS A 484 57.24 -36.14 76.70
CA CYS A 484 56.86 -36.03 78.12
C CYS A 484 57.98 -35.61 79.07
N GLY A 485 59.23 -35.53 78.61
CA GLY A 485 60.39 -35.19 79.44
C GLY A 485 60.87 -36.30 80.37
N GLY A 486 60.24 -37.48 80.39
CA GLY A 486 60.69 -38.63 81.19
C GLY A 486 62.01 -39.25 80.69
N SER A 487 62.76 -39.91 81.57
CA SER A 487 64.03 -40.56 81.20
C SER A 487 63.82 -41.71 80.19
N LEU A 488 64.64 -41.71 79.13
CA LEU A 488 64.69 -42.73 78.08
C LEU A 488 65.80 -43.77 78.30
N VAL A 489 66.67 -43.60 79.30
CA VAL A 489 67.86 -44.46 79.49
C VAL A 489 67.49 -45.94 79.60
N GLU A 490 66.44 -46.26 80.36
CA GLU A 490 65.95 -47.63 80.56
C GLU A 490 64.52 -47.82 80.01
N ALA A 491 64.03 -46.89 79.18
CA ALA A 491 62.66 -46.94 78.67
C ALA A 491 62.55 -47.96 77.52
N PHE A 492 61.67 -48.94 77.68
CA PHE A 492 61.33 -49.92 76.64
C PHE A 492 60.03 -49.54 75.92
N ASP A 493 60.02 -49.76 74.62
CA ASP A 493 58.79 -49.73 73.85
C ASP A 493 57.98 -51.02 74.13
N PRO A 494 56.75 -50.93 74.66
CA PRO A 494 55.99 -52.12 75.04
C PRO A 494 55.56 -52.99 73.84
N ILE A 495 55.60 -52.45 72.62
CA ILE A 495 55.20 -53.17 71.41
C ILE A 495 56.41 -53.83 70.74
N SER A 496 57.52 -53.10 70.55
CA SER A 496 58.72 -53.68 69.95
C SER A 496 59.61 -54.44 70.95
N GLY A 497 59.42 -54.22 72.25
CA GLY A 497 60.24 -54.81 73.32
C GLY A 497 61.68 -54.28 73.36
N ARG A 498 62.00 -53.25 72.57
CA ARG A 498 63.35 -52.67 72.45
C ARG A 498 63.45 -51.34 73.18
N LEU A 499 64.67 -50.94 73.52
CA LEU A 499 64.92 -49.63 74.14
C LEU A 499 64.51 -48.52 73.17
N VAL A 500 63.73 -47.57 73.68
CA VAL A 500 63.20 -46.44 72.90
C VAL A 500 64.33 -45.62 72.28
N LYS A 501 65.45 -45.45 73.01
CA LYS A 501 66.64 -44.74 72.53
C LYS A 501 67.26 -45.42 71.29
N THR A 502 67.35 -46.75 71.30
CA THR A 502 67.84 -47.54 70.15
C THR A 502 66.91 -47.42 68.96
N HIS A 503 65.59 -47.46 69.19
CA HIS A 503 64.59 -47.28 68.14
C HIS A 503 64.69 -45.90 67.47
N LEU A 504 64.87 -44.83 68.24
CA LEU A 504 65.03 -43.47 67.70
C LEU A 504 66.32 -43.32 66.89
N HIS A 505 67.44 -43.88 67.36
CA HIS A 505 68.72 -43.82 66.66
C HIS A 505 68.74 -44.67 65.38
N GLU A 506 68.12 -45.85 65.37
CA GLU A 506 68.03 -46.65 64.14
C GLU A 506 67.06 -46.05 63.13
N ALA A 507 65.97 -45.44 63.61
CA ALA A 507 65.00 -44.79 62.75
C ALA A 507 65.52 -43.49 62.13
N SER A 508 66.51 -42.79 62.72
CA SER A 508 67.07 -41.56 62.14
C SER A 508 67.83 -41.80 60.84
N ALA A 509 68.57 -42.91 60.71
CA ALA A 509 69.42 -43.20 59.55
C ALA A 509 68.67 -43.22 58.21
N ASP A 510 67.42 -43.71 58.21
CA ASP A 510 66.56 -43.80 57.03
C ASP A 510 65.16 -43.19 57.30
N ALA A 511 65.08 -42.17 58.17
CA ALA A 511 63.81 -41.67 58.72
C ALA A 511 62.77 -41.32 57.65
N ALA A 512 63.19 -40.65 56.58
CA ALA A 512 62.32 -40.24 55.48
C ALA A 512 61.74 -41.44 54.68
N LEU A 513 62.48 -42.56 54.59
CA LEU A 513 62.02 -43.78 53.96
C LEU A 513 61.11 -44.58 54.91
N PHE A 514 61.58 -44.83 56.14
CA PHE A 514 60.85 -45.63 57.12
C PHE A 514 59.58 -44.98 57.64
N ALA A 515 59.44 -43.65 57.58
CA ALA A 515 58.19 -42.94 57.87
C ALA A 515 57.06 -43.23 56.86
N GLN A 516 57.38 -43.74 55.66
CA GLN A 516 56.39 -43.98 54.61
C GLN A 516 55.81 -45.39 54.66
N THR A 517 54.58 -45.54 54.17
CA THR A 517 54.01 -46.85 53.83
C THR A 517 54.47 -47.26 52.43
N LEU A 518 54.52 -48.57 52.15
CA LEU A 518 54.86 -49.10 50.81
C LEU A 518 54.06 -48.45 49.68
N ASN A 519 52.75 -48.21 49.88
CA ASN A 519 51.90 -47.57 48.87
C ASN A 519 52.28 -46.08 48.65
N ARG A 520 52.46 -45.31 49.74
CA ARG A 520 52.84 -43.89 49.64
C ARG A 520 54.21 -43.72 48.98
N TRP A 521 55.17 -44.57 49.36
CA TRP A 521 56.49 -44.61 48.73
C TRP A 521 56.40 -44.98 47.24
N SER A 522 55.62 -46.01 46.89
CA SER A 522 55.48 -46.44 45.49
C SER A 522 54.91 -45.34 44.60
N GLN A 523 53.94 -44.55 45.09
CA GLN A 523 53.40 -43.40 44.35
C GLN A 523 54.43 -42.27 44.23
N ALA A 524 55.15 -41.96 45.31
CA ALA A 524 56.19 -40.94 45.31
C ALA A 524 57.36 -41.33 44.37
N ALA A 525 57.78 -42.59 44.36
CA ALA A 525 58.83 -43.11 43.50
C ALA A 525 58.45 -43.04 42.02
N LEU A 526 57.21 -43.41 41.66
CA LEU A 526 56.71 -43.28 40.29
C LEU A 526 56.63 -41.80 39.86
N GLY A 527 56.16 -40.92 40.75
CA GLY A 527 56.16 -39.46 40.52
C GLY A 527 57.56 -38.90 40.28
N LYS A 528 58.54 -39.33 41.07
CA LYS A 528 59.94 -38.92 40.96
C LYS A 528 60.60 -39.42 39.66
N LEU A 529 60.31 -40.66 39.23
CA LEU A 529 60.76 -41.13 37.92
C LEU A 529 60.19 -40.26 36.80
N ASN A 530 58.91 -39.92 36.87
CA ASN A 530 58.26 -39.08 35.87
C ASN A 530 58.79 -37.63 35.87
N SER A 531 59.42 -37.13 36.93
CA SER A 531 59.99 -35.77 36.96
C SER A 531 61.49 -35.70 36.62
N VAL A 532 62.23 -36.79 36.81
CA VAL A 532 63.71 -36.80 36.70
C VAL A 532 64.19 -37.36 35.35
N LEU A 533 63.41 -38.24 34.71
CA LEU A 533 63.82 -38.87 33.46
C LEU A 533 63.79 -37.88 32.28
N PRO A 534 64.70 -38.00 31.29
CA PRO A 534 64.60 -37.29 30.02
C PRO A 534 63.30 -37.59 29.28
N GLU A 535 62.80 -36.63 28.49
CA GLU A 535 61.51 -36.71 27.79
C GLU A 535 61.35 -38.01 26.98
N ALA A 536 62.40 -38.45 26.27
CA ALA A 536 62.39 -39.67 25.47
C ALA A 536 62.17 -40.96 26.28
N LEU A 537 62.62 -41.00 27.54
CA LEU A 537 62.39 -42.15 28.45
C LEU A 537 61.09 -41.99 29.25
N GLN A 538 60.78 -40.75 29.65
CA GLN A 538 59.56 -40.41 30.37
C GLN A 538 58.30 -40.77 29.56
N ALA A 539 58.30 -40.49 28.25
CA ALA A 539 57.18 -40.80 27.37
C ALA A 539 56.85 -42.30 27.33
N GLU A 540 57.86 -43.16 27.51
CA GLU A 540 57.74 -44.61 27.44
C GLU A 540 57.27 -45.24 28.76
N LEU A 541 57.28 -44.50 29.88
CA LEU A 541 56.62 -44.98 31.11
C LEU A 541 55.11 -45.20 30.91
N LYS A 542 54.50 -44.45 30.00
CA LYS A 542 53.04 -44.42 29.76
C LYS A 542 52.60 -45.19 28.53
N ARG A 543 53.52 -45.65 27.69
CA ARG A 543 53.24 -46.26 26.38
C ARG A 543 54.03 -47.55 26.22
N ASP A 544 53.49 -48.49 25.45
CA ASP A 544 54.18 -49.74 25.18
C ASP A 544 55.16 -49.58 24.01
N LEU A 545 56.34 -50.20 24.15
CA LEU A 545 57.29 -50.42 23.08
C LEU A 545 57.08 -51.81 22.47
N PRO A 546 57.33 -51.99 21.16
CA PRO A 546 57.31 -53.31 20.56
C PRO A 546 58.44 -54.20 21.12
N ALA A 547 58.43 -55.47 20.74
CA ALA A 547 59.44 -56.42 21.20
C ALA A 547 60.87 -56.08 20.71
N HIS A 548 61.01 -55.44 19.54
CA HIS A 548 62.31 -55.10 18.97
C HIS A 548 62.34 -53.70 18.33
N PRO A 549 63.47 -52.95 18.38
CA PRO A 549 63.58 -51.62 17.76
C PRO A 549 63.32 -51.61 16.24
N ILE A 550 63.60 -52.72 15.56
CA ILE A 550 63.36 -52.88 14.12
C ILE A 550 61.87 -52.82 13.78
N ASP A 551 60.99 -53.23 14.70
CA ASP A 551 59.56 -53.17 14.47
C ASP A 551 59.08 -51.71 14.39
N LEU A 552 59.75 -50.78 15.08
CA LEU A 552 59.53 -49.34 14.91
C LEU A 552 60.01 -48.84 13.56
N ILE A 553 61.15 -49.34 13.04
CA ILE A 553 61.63 -48.98 11.70
C ILE A 553 60.68 -49.52 10.63
N ARG A 554 60.22 -50.78 10.77
CA ARG A 554 59.25 -51.40 9.86
C ARG A 554 57.94 -50.61 9.84
N LYS A 555 57.40 -50.31 11.02
CA LYS A 555 56.19 -49.52 11.18
C LYS A 555 56.33 -48.15 10.52
N ALA A 556 57.48 -47.48 10.68
CA ALA A 556 57.69 -46.20 10.01
C ALA A 556 57.70 -46.34 8.47
N LEU A 557 58.53 -47.24 7.92
CA LEU A 557 58.80 -47.28 6.49
C LEU A 557 57.71 -47.98 5.67
N VAL A 558 56.98 -48.93 6.26
CA VAL A 558 55.99 -49.75 5.55
C VAL A 558 54.56 -49.35 5.88
N ASP A 559 54.31 -48.82 7.09
CA ASP A 559 52.95 -48.47 7.52
C ASP A 559 52.73 -46.96 7.59
N GLU A 560 53.52 -46.23 8.38
CA GLU A 560 53.33 -44.78 8.59
C GLU A 560 53.57 -43.98 7.31
N LEU A 561 54.60 -44.31 6.52
CA LEU A 561 54.89 -43.65 5.25
C LEU A 561 53.75 -43.82 4.23
N TYR A 562 53.19 -45.02 4.13
CA TYR A 562 52.10 -45.35 3.21
C TYR A 562 50.71 -44.99 3.75
N ALA A 563 50.63 -44.48 4.97
CA ALA A 563 49.42 -43.88 5.53
C ALA A 563 49.30 -42.38 5.20
N LEU A 564 50.33 -41.76 4.60
CA LEU A 564 50.29 -40.37 4.15
C LEU A 564 49.49 -40.26 2.85
N ASP A 565 48.73 -39.16 2.69
CA ASP A 565 47.92 -38.90 1.49
C ASP A 565 48.74 -38.95 0.19
N ALA A 566 50.01 -38.55 0.25
CA ALA A 566 50.95 -38.58 -0.87
C ALA A 566 51.22 -40.00 -1.42
N PHE A 567 50.97 -41.05 -0.63
CA PHE A 567 51.13 -42.45 -1.03
C PHE A 567 49.78 -43.16 -1.23
N SER A 568 48.68 -42.41 -1.25
CA SER A 568 47.38 -42.92 -1.65
C SER A 568 47.30 -43.12 -3.17
N GLY A 569 46.21 -43.74 -3.65
CA GLY A 569 45.98 -43.94 -5.08
C GLY A 569 47.03 -44.85 -5.73
N GLU A 570 47.57 -44.42 -6.86
CA GLU A 570 48.46 -45.23 -7.70
C GLU A 570 49.81 -45.53 -7.03
N LEU A 571 50.30 -44.64 -6.15
CA LEU A 571 51.57 -44.82 -5.43
C LEU A 571 51.49 -45.84 -4.27
N ALA A 572 50.28 -46.23 -3.85
CA ALA A 572 50.08 -47.25 -2.81
C ALA A 572 50.61 -48.64 -3.22
N THR A 573 50.66 -48.90 -4.53
CA THR A 573 51.14 -50.16 -5.12
C THR A 573 52.60 -50.46 -4.75
N LEU A 574 53.41 -49.43 -4.49
CA LEU A 574 54.82 -49.55 -4.12
C LEU A 574 55.03 -50.16 -2.72
N LYS A 575 54.00 -50.18 -1.86
CA LYS A 575 54.08 -50.69 -0.48
C LYS A 575 54.57 -52.13 -0.41
N SER A 576 54.07 -53.01 -1.28
CA SER A 576 54.45 -54.42 -1.26
C SER A 576 55.94 -54.62 -1.59
N GLU A 577 56.50 -53.80 -2.47
CA GLU A 577 57.91 -53.90 -2.84
C GLU A 577 58.82 -53.28 -1.79
N THR A 578 58.42 -52.15 -1.19
CA THR A 578 59.13 -51.56 -0.04
C THR A 578 59.16 -52.52 1.15
N ALA A 579 58.08 -53.23 1.43
CA ALA A 579 58.04 -54.24 2.49
C ALA A 579 59.03 -55.39 2.23
N LYS A 580 59.10 -55.91 0.99
CA LYS A 580 60.08 -56.94 0.60
C LYS A 580 61.51 -56.44 0.73
N ALA A 581 61.80 -55.21 0.30
CA ALA A 581 63.12 -54.60 0.43
C ALA A 581 63.51 -54.44 1.91
N PHE A 582 62.55 -54.07 2.77
CA PHE A 582 62.76 -53.97 4.21
C PHE A 582 63.06 -55.33 4.84
N ASP A 583 62.23 -56.35 4.56
CA ASP A 583 62.39 -57.69 5.13
C ASP A 583 63.73 -58.34 4.70
N GLU A 584 64.22 -58.05 3.50
CA GLU A 584 65.57 -58.41 3.05
C GLU A 584 66.66 -57.71 3.86
N ALA A 585 66.55 -56.38 4.02
CA ALA A 585 67.55 -55.56 4.69
C ALA A 585 67.75 -55.93 6.17
N VAL A 586 66.74 -56.51 6.83
CA VAL A 586 66.78 -56.85 8.26
C VAL A 586 67.05 -58.33 8.57
N ARG A 587 67.33 -59.17 7.55
CA ARG A 587 67.57 -60.62 7.73
C ARG A 587 68.63 -60.97 8.78
N HIS A 588 69.67 -60.14 8.90
CA HIS A 588 70.80 -60.36 9.81
C HIS A 588 70.80 -59.35 10.97
N ARG A 589 69.63 -59.13 11.59
CA ARG A 589 69.47 -58.13 12.64
C ARG A 589 70.25 -58.45 13.94
N PRO A 590 70.84 -57.45 14.61
CA PRO A 590 71.42 -57.60 15.95
C PRO A 590 70.36 -57.88 17.04
N ASP A 591 70.67 -58.77 17.99
CA ASP A 591 69.79 -59.12 19.11
C ASP A 591 69.62 -57.98 20.15
N LEU A 592 68.49 -57.99 20.86
CA LEU A 592 68.22 -57.10 21.99
C LEU A 592 68.67 -57.75 23.31
N ALA A 593 69.30 -56.97 24.20
CA ALA A 593 69.74 -57.46 25.50
C ALA A 593 68.59 -58.03 26.37
N ALA A 594 68.92 -58.97 27.26
CA ALA A 594 67.97 -59.57 28.21
C ALA A 594 67.42 -58.54 29.20
N ALA A 595 66.17 -58.73 29.64
CA ALA A 595 65.48 -57.80 30.54
C ALA A 595 66.01 -57.88 31.99
N THR A 596 66.03 -56.74 32.68
CA THR A 596 66.34 -56.71 34.12
C THR A 596 65.13 -57.22 34.92
N PRO A 597 65.29 -58.18 35.86
CA PRO A 597 64.18 -58.69 36.64
C PRO A 597 63.66 -57.63 37.64
N VAL A 598 62.42 -57.20 37.47
CA VAL A 598 61.71 -56.29 38.38
C VAL A 598 60.72 -57.09 39.24
N SER A 599 61.03 -57.23 40.53
CA SER A 599 60.19 -57.87 41.53
C SER A 599 59.81 -56.87 42.61
N LEU A 600 58.52 -56.54 42.72
CA LEU A 600 57.96 -55.65 43.73
C LEU A 600 56.64 -56.25 44.27
N PRO A 601 56.23 -55.91 45.51
CA PRO A 601 54.95 -56.33 46.07
C PRO A 601 53.75 -55.95 45.19
N ALA A 602 52.67 -56.72 45.24
CA ALA A 602 51.46 -56.48 44.44
C ALA A 602 50.85 -55.08 44.65
N SER A 603 51.00 -54.49 45.85
CA SER A 603 50.57 -53.13 46.16
C SER A 603 51.30 -52.03 45.36
N CYS A 604 52.41 -52.37 44.71
CA CYS A 604 53.26 -51.46 43.93
C CYS A 604 53.22 -51.76 42.42
N ALA A 605 52.16 -52.43 41.93
CA ALA A 605 52.07 -52.91 40.55
C ALA A 605 52.30 -51.84 39.48
N ALA A 606 51.79 -50.61 39.69
CA ALA A 606 51.97 -49.50 38.76
C ALA A 606 53.45 -49.08 38.61
N LEU A 607 54.20 -49.08 39.71
CA LEU A 607 55.64 -48.81 39.68
C LEU A 607 56.40 -49.97 39.02
N ALA A 608 56.02 -51.22 39.31
CA ALA A 608 56.63 -52.40 38.68
C ALA A 608 56.51 -52.37 37.15
N GLU A 609 55.33 -52.02 36.66
CA GLU A 609 55.08 -51.88 35.23
C GLU A 609 55.88 -50.71 34.62
N GLY A 610 55.89 -49.55 35.28
CA GLY A 610 56.71 -48.41 34.86
C GLY A 610 58.20 -48.74 34.76
N LEU A 611 58.75 -49.50 35.71
CA LEU A 611 60.15 -49.93 35.71
C LEU A 611 60.45 -50.92 34.56
N ARG A 612 59.53 -51.85 34.24
CA ARG A 612 59.71 -52.78 33.10
C ARG A 612 59.74 -52.04 31.76
N ARG A 613 58.86 -51.05 31.59
CA ARG A 613 58.83 -50.20 30.38
C ARG A 613 60.10 -49.38 30.26
N LEU A 614 60.57 -48.81 31.36
CA LEU A 614 61.82 -48.06 31.40
C LEU A 614 63.02 -48.95 31.05
N ASP A 615 63.11 -50.17 31.59
CA ASP A 615 64.13 -51.14 31.23
C ASP A 615 64.13 -51.45 29.72
N LEU A 616 62.96 -51.69 29.13
CA LEU A 616 62.85 -51.93 27.69
C LEU A 616 63.28 -50.71 26.86
N ALA A 617 62.91 -49.50 27.27
CA ALA A 617 63.31 -48.25 26.61
C ALA A 617 64.83 -48.02 26.68
N LEU A 618 65.46 -48.31 27.82
CA LEU A 618 66.92 -48.23 27.99
C LEU A 618 67.64 -49.23 27.08
N ARG A 619 67.12 -50.46 26.96
CA ARG A 619 67.64 -51.47 26.03
C ARG A 619 67.48 -51.04 24.57
N PHE A 620 66.36 -50.43 24.22
CA PHE A 620 66.14 -49.83 22.89
C PHE A 620 67.14 -48.71 22.59
N ALA A 621 67.42 -47.83 23.56
CA ALA A 621 68.40 -46.76 23.41
C ALA A 621 69.83 -47.29 23.22
N ARG A 622 70.26 -48.25 24.03
CA ARG A 622 71.57 -48.89 23.87
C ARG A 622 71.67 -49.65 22.54
N TRP A 623 70.63 -50.36 22.15
CA TRP A 623 70.59 -51.03 20.84
C TRP A 623 70.72 -50.02 19.70
N ARG A 624 69.99 -48.90 19.77
CA ARG A 624 70.01 -47.86 18.73
C ARG A 624 71.38 -47.19 18.64
N GLN A 625 72.04 -46.91 19.76
CA GLN A 625 73.38 -46.32 19.81
C GLN A 625 74.48 -47.29 19.34
N GLY A 626 74.36 -48.58 19.69
CA GLY A 626 75.32 -49.61 19.29
C GLY A 626 75.22 -50.05 17.82
N ASN A 627 74.06 -49.87 17.19
CA ASN A 627 73.76 -50.38 15.84
C ASN A 627 73.49 -49.27 14.80
N ASP A 628 74.14 -48.10 14.96
CA ASP A 628 73.95 -46.92 14.13
C ASP A 628 74.22 -47.15 12.63
N VAL A 629 75.27 -47.94 12.34
CA VAL A 629 75.68 -48.30 10.98
C VAL A 629 74.63 -49.21 10.32
N PHE A 630 74.15 -50.22 11.04
CA PHE A 630 73.12 -51.14 10.56
C PHE A 630 71.82 -50.40 10.25
N ALA A 631 71.34 -49.56 11.17
CA ALA A 631 70.14 -48.76 10.95
C ALA A 631 70.27 -47.88 9.69
N ARG A 632 71.43 -47.23 9.49
CA ARG A 632 71.70 -46.43 8.28
C ARG A 632 71.65 -47.27 7.00
N GLN A 633 72.25 -48.46 6.99
CA GLN A 633 72.22 -49.38 5.85
C GLN A 633 70.80 -49.83 5.50
N VAL A 634 69.95 -50.07 6.50
CA VAL A 634 68.52 -50.38 6.29
C VAL A 634 67.80 -49.19 5.62
N PHE A 635 68.05 -47.95 6.06
CA PHE A 635 67.44 -46.78 5.38
C PHE A 635 67.91 -46.61 3.93
N GLU A 636 69.20 -46.81 3.67
CA GLU A 636 69.78 -46.63 2.34
C GLU A 636 69.31 -47.70 1.36
N SER A 637 69.20 -48.95 1.80
CA SER A 637 68.72 -50.05 0.95
C SER A 637 67.22 -49.97 0.64
N VAL A 638 66.41 -49.44 1.56
CA VAL A 638 64.94 -49.41 1.43
C VAL A 638 64.46 -48.10 0.80
N LEU A 639 64.87 -46.95 1.34
CA LEU A 639 64.42 -45.64 0.86
C LEU A 639 65.31 -45.09 -0.26
N GLY A 640 66.61 -45.40 -0.25
CA GLY A 640 67.60 -44.79 -1.15
C GLY A 640 68.02 -43.39 -0.71
N ARG A 641 68.93 -42.76 -1.47
CA ARG A 641 69.40 -41.39 -1.22
C ARG A 641 69.00 -40.43 -2.34
N ARG A 642 68.81 -39.15 -2.00
CA ARG A 642 68.60 -38.08 -2.99
C ARG A 642 69.95 -37.75 -3.65
N ARG A 643 70.02 -37.96 -4.97
CA ARG A 643 71.22 -37.81 -5.81
C ARG A 643 71.88 -36.42 -5.67
N LYS A 644 73.23 -36.37 -5.75
CA LYS A 644 73.97 -35.17 -6.17
C LYS A 644 74.21 -35.23 -7.69
N ALA A 645 74.14 -34.08 -8.37
CA ALA A 645 74.22 -34.02 -9.84
C ALA A 645 75.45 -34.80 -10.38
N GLY A 646 75.23 -35.83 -11.22
CA GLY A 646 76.29 -36.65 -11.82
C GLY A 646 76.24 -38.16 -11.52
N GLU A 647 75.64 -38.62 -10.42
CA GLU A 647 75.66 -40.06 -10.01
C GLU A 647 74.66 -40.98 -10.76
N ALA A 648 74.90 -42.31 -10.84
CA ALA A 648 73.96 -43.23 -11.48
C ALA A 648 72.68 -43.44 -10.63
N SER A 649 71.53 -43.68 -11.28
CA SER A 649 70.24 -43.87 -10.58
C SER A 649 70.16 -45.21 -9.87
N GLU A 650 69.83 -45.21 -8.57
CA GLU A 650 69.54 -46.41 -7.77
C GLU A 650 68.11 -46.90 -8.08
N LYS A 651 67.93 -47.56 -9.24
CA LYS A 651 66.60 -47.94 -9.77
C LYS A 651 65.74 -48.83 -8.84
N ASN A 652 66.34 -49.47 -7.85
CA ASN A 652 65.65 -50.43 -6.98
C ASN A 652 65.15 -49.82 -5.65
N THR A 653 65.50 -48.57 -5.33
CA THR A 653 65.04 -47.90 -4.10
C THR A 653 63.76 -47.10 -4.31
N LEU A 654 63.01 -46.83 -3.23
CA LEU A 654 61.77 -46.07 -3.31
C LEU A 654 61.98 -44.65 -3.89
N MET A 655 63.02 -43.94 -3.44
CA MET A 655 63.37 -42.62 -3.97
C MET A 655 63.77 -42.68 -5.45
N GLY A 656 64.48 -43.72 -5.88
CA GLY A 656 64.86 -43.91 -7.28
C GLY A 656 63.64 -44.03 -8.21
N LYS A 657 62.66 -44.84 -7.80
CA LYS A 657 61.40 -45.02 -8.54
C LYS A 657 60.56 -43.74 -8.60
N LEU A 658 60.43 -43.01 -7.49
CA LEU A 658 59.66 -41.77 -7.46
C LEU A 658 60.30 -40.66 -8.34
N LEU A 659 61.63 -40.58 -8.42
CA LEU A 659 62.30 -39.61 -9.29
C LEU A 659 62.14 -39.92 -10.79
N GLU A 660 62.04 -41.20 -11.18
CA GLU A 660 61.78 -41.61 -12.56
C GLU A 660 60.33 -41.30 -12.98
N LEU A 661 59.37 -41.50 -12.05
CA LEU A 661 57.99 -41.07 -12.23
C LEU A 661 57.86 -39.53 -12.32
N ASP A 662 58.53 -38.78 -11.45
CA ASP A 662 58.55 -37.30 -11.46
C ASP A 662 59.13 -36.73 -12.76
N ALA A 663 60.17 -37.36 -13.32
CA ALA A 663 60.73 -36.97 -14.61
C ALA A 663 59.73 -37.19 -15.77
N THR A 664 58.97 -38.28 -15.73
CA THR A 664 57.95 -38.60 -16.74
C THR A 664 56.76 -37.63 -16.66
N VAL A 665 56.31 -37.32 -15.44
CA VAL A 665 55.26 -36.32 -15.18
C VAL A 665 55.68 -34.93 -15.68
N LYS A 666 56.90 -34.48 -15.36
CA LYS A 666 57.44 -33.20 -15.85
C LYS A 666 57.58 -33.15 -17.38
N GLY A 667 57.92 -34.28 -18.01
CA GLY A 667 57.96 -34.40 -19.47
C GLY A 667 56.59 -34.23 -20.15
N ALA A 668 55.50 -34.61 -19.47
CA ALA A 668 54.13 -34.49 -19.95
C ALA A 668 53.43 -33.16 -19.58
N GLU A 669 54.08 -32.30 -18.78
CA GLU A 669 53.51 -31.01 -18.33
C GLU A 669 52.94 -30.13 -19.47
N PRO A 670 53.60 -30.00 -20.64
CA PRO A 670 53.05 -29.21 -21.75
C PRO A 670 51.71 -29.76 -22.28
N ILE A 671 51.54 -31.09 -22.28
CA ILE A 671 50.32 -31.76 -22.73
C ILE A 671 49.20 -31.52 -21.71
N THR A 672 49.50 -31.60 -20.42
CA THR A 672 48.54 -31.31 -19.35
C THR A 672 48.07 -29.85 -19.38
N LYS A 673 48.96 -28.90 -19.65
CA LYS A 673 48.58 -27.50 -19.88
C LYS A 673 47.69 -27.34 -21.10
N ALA A 674 48.01 -27.98 -22.23
CA ALA A 674 47.17 -27.95 -23.42
C ALA A 674 45.75 -28.49 -23.16
N LEU A 675 45.60 -29.61 -22.43
CA LEU A 675 44.30 -30.17 -22.03
C LEU A 675 43.47 -29.23 -21.16
N SER A 676 44.11 -28.52 -20.22
CA SER A 676 43.41 -27.52 -19.39
C SER A 676 42.87 -26.33 -20.21
N LYS A 677 43.62 -25.89 -21.23
CA LYS A 677 43.17 -24.84 -22.16
C LYS A 677 42.04 -25.35 -23.06
N CYS A 678 42.08 -26.61 -23.50
CA CYS A 678 40.97 -27.24 -24.23
C CYS A 678 39.70 -27.30 -23.37
N THR A 679 39.81 -27.61 -22.07
CA THR A 679 38.67 -27.60 -21.14
C THR A 679 38.06 -26.21 -21.03
N ARG A 680 38.88 -25.17 -20.88
CA ARG A 680 38.42 -23.78 -20.87
C ARG A 680 37.66 -23.42 -22.15
N LEU A 681 38.16 -23.83 -23.33
CA LEU A 681 37.45 -23.61 -24.59
C LEU A 681 36.06 -24.26 -24.60
N LYS A 682 35.92 -25.49 -24.10
CA LYS A 682 34.63 -26.19 -24.00
C LYS A 682 33.65 -25.48 -23.07
N ASP A 683 34.12 -24.95 -21.95
CA ASP A 683 33.27 -24.22 -21.01
C ASP A 683 32.76 -22.89 -21.60
N GLU A 684 33.61 -22.15 -22.32
CA GLU A 684 33.18 -20.93 -23.02
C GLU A 684 32.17 -21.24 -24.14
N ILE A 685 32.33 -22.35 -24.88
CA ILE A 685 31.34 -22.78 -25.89
C ILE A 685 29.98 -23.06 -25.23
N LYS A 686 29.94 -23.74 -24.08
CA LYS A 686 28.69 -23.99 -23.34
C LYS A 686 28.02 -22.68 -22.90
N LEU A 687 28.79 -21.74 -22.37
CA LEU A 687 28.29 -20.41 -21.99
C LEU A 687 27.72 -19.65 -23.19
N ARG A 688 28.42 -19.72 -24.33
CA ARG A 688 27.97 -19.12 -25.59
C ARG A 688 26.63 -19.70 -26.06
N ARG A 689 26.46 -21.02 -26.07
CA ARG A 689 25.18 -21.69 -26.45
C ARG A 689 24.03 -21.32 -25.51
N ALA A 690 24.30 -21.21 -24.22
CA ALA A 690 23.29 -20.75 -23.25
C ALA A 690 22.84 -19.30 -23.52
N ALA A 691 23.78 -18.42 -23.86
CA ALA A 691 23.48 -17.03 -24.23
C ALA A 691 22.68 -16.94 -25.55
N GLU A 692 23.05 -17.69 -26.59
CA GLU A 692 22.33 -17.76 -27.87
C GLU A 692 20.88 -18.24 -27.69
N LYS A 693 20.72 -19.31 -26.90
CA LYS A 693 19.39 -19.83 -26.57
C LYS A 693 18.54 -18.75 -25.88
N ARG A 694 19.10 -18.04 -24.90
CA ARG A 694 18.36 -17.02 -24.16
C ARG A 694 18.01 -15.80 -25.02
N ILE A 695 18.86 -15.41 -25.96
CA ILE A 695 18.53 -14.37 -26.96
C ILE A 695 17.32 -14.79 -27.80
N THR A 696 17.31 -16.03 -28.29
CA THR A 696 16.20 -16.59 -29.09
C THR A 696 14.89 -16.63 -28.29
N GLU A 697 14.97 -16.97 -27.01
CA GLU A 697 13.84 -16.93 -26.06
C GLU A 697 13.29 -15.51 -25.88
N TYR A 698 14.16 -14.50 -25.72
CA TYR A 698 13.75 -13.10 -25.64
C TYR A 698 13.12 -12.60 -26.94
N GLU A 699 13.65 -13.00 -28.11
CA GLU A 699 13.06 -12.66 -29.40
C GLU A 699 11.66 -13.26 -29.57
N THR A 700 11.50 -14.52 -29.18
CA THR A 700 10.21 -15.22 -29.18
C THR A 700 9.19 -14.52 -28.28
N ALA A 701 9.59 -14.15 -27.05
CA ALA A 701 8.73 -13.42 -26.13
C ALA A 701 8.38 -12.02 -26.65
N SER A 702 9.35 -11.30 -27.22
CA SER A 702 9.15 -10.00 -27.84
C SER A 702 8.15 -10.04 -29.00
N ALA A 703 8.19 -11.10 -29.83
CA ALA A 703 7.24 -11.33 -30.91
C ALA A 703 5.82 -11.63 -30.39
N ALA A 704 5.70 -12.49 -29.37
CA ALA A 704 4.41 -12.83 -28.76
C ALA A 704 3.70 -11.60 -28.15
N LEU A 705 4.46 -10.70 -27.50
CA LEU A 705 3.91 -9.47 -26.92
C LEU A 705 3.34 -8.50 -27.97
N VAL A 706 3.73 -8.61 -29.25
CA VAL A 706 3.13 -7.80 -30.34
C VAL A 706 1.68 -8.17 -30.59
N ASN A 707 1.30 -9.42 -30.37
CA ASN A 707 -0.10 -9.83 -30.53
C ASN A 707 -0.99 -9.24 -29.43
N LEU A 708 -0.42 -8.96 -28.24
CA LEU A 708 -1.14 -8.31 -27.14
C LEU A 708 -1.34 -6.81 -27.34
N SER A 709 -0.48 -6.12 -28.11
CA SER A 709 -0.72 -4.69 -28.40
C SER A 709 -2.00 -4.48 -29.24
N LYS A 710 -2.42 -5.49 -30.01
CA LYS A 710 -3.69 -5.49 -30.75
C LYS A 710 -4.93 -5.54 -29.85
N LEU A 711 -4.79 -5.93 -28.57
CA LEU A 711 -5.90 -5.85 -27.61
C LEU A 711 -6.31 -4.39 -27.33
N GLY A 712 -5.38 -3.44 -27.49
CA GLY A 712 -5.72 -2.01 -27.44
C GLY A 712 -6.63 -1.58 -28.59
N GLU A 713 -6.53 -2.23 -29.75
CA GLU A 713 -7.38 -1.96 -30.92
C GLU A 713 -8.80 -2.52 -30.74
N LEU A 714 -8.98 -3.57 -29.92
CA LEU A 714 -10.31 -4.03 -29.52
C LEU A 714 -11.07 -2.95 -28.75
N ALA A 715 -10.34 -2.20 -27.91
CA ALA A 715 -10.93 -1.09 -27.19
C ALA A 715 -11.43 -0.01 -28.17
N ASP A 716 -10.60 0.36 -29.16
CA ASP A 716 -11.03 1.31 -30.20
C ASP A 716 -12.29 0.85 -30.94
N TRP A 717 -12.35 -0.43 -31.29
CA TRP A 717 -13.51 -0.99 -31.97
C TRP A 717 -14.78 -0.94 -31.12
N GLN A 718 -14.68 -1.29 -29.83
CA GLN A 718 -15.83 -1.27 -28.94
C GLN A 718 -16.29 0.15 -28.62
N VAL A 719 -15.38 1.13 -28.53
CA VAL A 719 -15.72 2.57 -28.49
C VAL A 719 -16.52 2.97 -29.73
N ASP A 720 -16.02 2.63 -30.92
CA ASP A 720 -16.66 3.01 -32.18
C ASP A 720 -18.03 2.34 -32.37
N GLN A 721 -18.19 1.09 -31.91
CA GLN A 721 -19.50 0.40 -31.91
C GLN A 721 -20.47 1.07 -30.94
N LEU A 722 -20.05 1.33 -29.69
CA LEU A 722 -20.92 1.97 -28.71
C LEU A 722 -21.30 3.39 -29.15
N ARG A 723 -20.36 4.15 -29.72
CA ARG A 723 -20.61 5.45 -30.34
C ARG A 723 -21.68 5.35 -31.44
N LYS A 724 -21.60 4.37 -32.35
CA LYS A 724 -22.60 4.17 -33.41
C LYS A 724 -23.99 3.87 -32.85
N ILE A 725 -24.07 3.08 -31.78
CA ILE A 725 -25.33 2.73 -31.11
C ILE A 725 -25.92 3.95 -30.41
N LEU A 726 -25.13 4.64 -29.58
CA LEU A 726 -25.59 5.77 -28.77
C LEU A 726 -25.89 7.02 -29.60
N ARG A 727 -25.23 7.22 -30.74
CA ARG A 727 -25.38 8.43 -31.57
C ARG A 727 -26.83 8.71 -31.95
N THR A 728 -27.56 7.70 -32.43
CA THR A 728 -28.95 7.87 -32.88
C THR A 728 -29.87 8.22 -31.72
N GLU A 729 -29.79 7.45 -30.63
CA GLU A 729 -30.63 7.67 -29.44
C GLU A 729 -30.30 8.99 -28.74
N ALA A 730 -29.02 9.37 -28.66
CA ALA A 730 -28.60 10.64 -28.06
C ALA A 730 -29.12 11.85 -28.86
N ALA A 731 -29.12 11.77 -30.20
CA ALA A 731 -29.71 12.79 -31.06
C ALA A 731 -31.23 12.89 -30.88
N LEU A 732 -31.91 11.74 -30.76
CA LEU A 732 -33.36 11.69 -30.48
C LEU A 732 -33.68 12.33 -29.14
N TRP A 733 -32.98 11.96 -28.06
CA TRP A 733 -33.17 12.57 -26.75
C TRP A 733 -32.89 14.08 -26.76
N ARG A 734 -31.80 14.52 -27.40
CA ARG A 734 -31.50 15.95 -27.54
C ARG A 734 -32.64 16.70 -28.22
N SER A 735 -33.22 16.15 -29.29
CA SER A 735 -34.31 16.80 -30.05
C SER A 735 -35.59 16.99 -29.23
N ARG A 736 -35.79 16.18 -28.18
CA ARG A 736 -36.93 16.30 -27.26
C ARG A 736 -36.68 17.34 -26.17
N ILE A 737 -35.43 17.47 -25.72
CA ILE A 737 -35.04 18.35 -24.61
C ILE A 737 -34.76 19.78 -25.08
N TYR A 738 -34.26 19.96 -26.29
CA TYR A 738 -33.82 21.25 -26.81
C TYR A 738 -34.45 21.60 -28.15
N VAL A 739 -35.12 22.76 -28.17
CA VAL A 739 -35.62 23.41 -29.38
C VAL A 739 -34.95 24.77 -29.51
N SER A 740 -34.43 25.07 -30.70
CA SER A 740 -33.87 26.40 -30.97
C SER A 740 -34.98 27.39 -31.32
N THR A 741 -34.90 28.60 -30.77
CA THR A 741 -35.79 29.73 -31.10
C THR A 741 -35.78 30.07 -32.60
N PHE A 742 -34.67 29.80 -33.31
CA PHE A 742 -34.54 30.05 -34.75
C PHE A 742 -34.10 28.78 -35.49
N PRO A 743 -34.98 28.12 -36.27
CA PRO A 743 -34.68 26.86 -36.93
C PRO A 743 -33.47 26.90 -37.87
N SER A 744 -33.19 28.04 -38.50
CA SER A 744 -32.05 28.22 -39.41
C SER A 744 -30.69 28.28 -38.72
N THR A 745 -30.64 28.46 -37.40
CA THR A 745 -29.41 28.45 -36.58
C THR A 745 -29.36 27.25 -35.63
N ALA A 746 -30.32 26.34 -35.73
CA ALA A 746 -30.35 25.10 -34.97
C ALA A 746 -29.23 24.18 -35.46
N HIS A 747 -28.40 23.73 -34.53
CA HIS A 747 -27.38 22.74 -34.81
C HIS A 747 -27.89 21.35 -34.43
N GLU A 748 -27.80 20.40 -35.35
CA GLU A 748 -28.13 18.99 -35.12
C GLU A 748 -26.95 18.28 -34.47
N LEU A 749 -27.19 17.45 -33.45
CA LEU A 749 -26.15 16.56 -32.92
C LEU A 749 -25.94 15.41 -33.91
N VAL A 750 -24.77 15.37 -34.52
CA VAL A 750 -24.43 14.36 -35.55
C VAL A 750 -23.39 13.37 -35.08
N ASP A 751 -22.69 13.66 -33.98
CA ASP A 751 -21.75 12.72 -33.40
C ASP A 751 -21.48 12.97 -31.93
N THR A 752 -21.15 11.89 -31.22
CA THR A 752 -20.71 11.86 -29.83
C THR A 752 -19.42 11.05 -29.78
N ALA A 753 -18.32 11.66 -30.22
CA ALA A 753 -17.03 10.99 -30.20
C ALA A 753 -16.57 10.78 -28.76
N MET A 754 -15.97 9.63 -28.48
CA MET A 754 -15.45 9.30 -27.17
C MET A 754 -13.99 8.87 -27.30
N GLY A 755 -13.11 9.51 -26.54
CA GLY A 755 -11.69 9.15 -26.47
C GLY A 755 -11.46 7.91 -25.60
N ARG A 756 -10.31 7.25 -25.78
CA ARG A 756 -9.91 6.03 -25.05
C ARG A 756 -9.87 6.19 -23.53
N LYS A 757 -9.73 7.43 -23.04
CA LYS A 757 -9.68 7.79 -21.62
C LYS A 757 -10.98 8.39 -21.08
N GLY A 758 -12.06 8.35 -21.87
CA GLY A 758 -13.34 8.94 -21.48
C GLY A 758 -13.48 10.44 -21.77
N GLU A 759 -12.73 10.96 -22.75
CA GLU A 759 -12.97 12.29 -23.31
C GLU A 759 -14.26 12.26 -24.11
N LEU A 760 -15.23 13.13 -23.79
CA LEU A 760 -16.49 13.23 -24.53
C LEU A 760 -16.47 14.45 -25.45
N ASP A 761 -16.52 14.20 -26.75
CA ASP A 761 -16.58 15.20 -27.81
C ASP A 761 -17.96 15.16 -28.47
N LEU A 762 -18.58 16.33 -28.60
CA LEU A 762 -19.87 16.47 -29.26
C LEU A 762 -19.65 17.17 -30.60
N VAL A 763 -20.12 16.59 -31.70
CA VAL A 763 -20.04 17.20 -33.03
C VAL A 763 -21.45 17.57 -33.45
N VAL A 764 -21.61 18.83 -33.85
CA VAL A 764 -22.88 19.33 -34.35
C VAL A 764 -22.79 19.76 -35.80
N ARG A 765 -23.93 19.78 -36.49
CA ARG A 765 -24.04 20.15 -37.90
C ARG A 765 -25.09 21.23 -38.11
N ALA A 766 -24.78 22.20 -38.96
CA ALA A 766 -25.75 23.17 -39.49
C ALA A 766 -25.47 23.37 -40.99
N GLY A 767 -26.50 23.31 -41.84
CA GLY A 767 -26.37 23.54 -43.28
C GLY A 767 -25.37 22.63 -44.01
N GLY A 768 -25.18 21.40 -43.51
CA GLY A 768 -24.20 20.44 -44.07
C GLY A 768 -22.76 20.59 -43.54
N VAL A 769 -22.46 21.64 -42.77
CA VAL A 769 -21.12 21.86 -42.16
C VAL A 769 -21.11 21.33 -40.74
N SER A 770 -20.10 20.55 -40.37
CA SER A 770 -19.95 19.95 -39.03
C SER A 770 -18.80 20.60 -38.25
N ALA A 771 -18.98 20.84 -36.96
CA ALA A 771 -17.98 21.44 -36.07
C ALA A 771 -18.12 20.93 -34.63
N PRO A 772 -17.05 21.00 -33.80
CA PRO A 772 -17.14 20.67 -32.37
C PRO A 772 -18.11 21.61 -31.64
N ALA A 773 -19.03 21.03 -30.87
CA ALA A 773 -20.14 21.74 -30.23
C ALA A 773 -19.66 22.83 -29.26
N GLN A 774 -18.53 22.60 -28.56
CA GLN A 774 -17.98 23.55 -27.59
C GLN A 774 -17.61 24.93 -28.19
N HIS A 775 -17.43 25.01 -29.51
CA HIS A 775 -17.03 26.25 -30.18
C HIS A 775 -18.18 26.98 -30.89
N VAL A 776 -19.30 26.28 -31.16
CA VAL A 776 -20.37 26.81 -32.04
C VAL A 776 -21.76 26.77 -31.43
N THR A 777 -21.95 26.09 -30.28
CA THR A 777 -23.25 25.99 -29.60
C THR A 777 -23.30 26.82 -28.32
N ASN A 778 -24.51 27.27 -27.96
CA ASN A 778 -24.74 27.92 -26.67
C ASN A 778 -24.72 26.90 -25.52
N ALA A 779 -24.66 27.40 -24.28
CA ALA A 779 -24.57 26.56 -23.09
C ALA A 779 -25.78 25.61 -22.93
N SER A 780 -27.00 26.06 -23.20
CA SER A 780 -28.22 25.24 -23.09
C SER A 780 -28.21 24.07 -24.08
N ALA A 781 -27.85 24.32 -25.34
CA ALA A 781 -27.70 23.30 -26.38
C ALA A 781 -26.60 22.27 -26.05
N LEU A 782 -25.48 22.73 -25.49
CA LEU A 782 -24.39 21.86 -25.06
C LEU A 782 -24.84 20.95 -23.91
N ARG A 783 -25.51 21.51 -22.89
CA ARG A 783 -26.04 20.75 -21.75
C ARG A 783 -27.14 19.78 -22.17
N ALA A 784 -28.07 20.20 -23.03
CA ALA A 784 -29.09 19.32 -23.58
C ALA A 784 -28.50 18.12 -24.35
N SER A 785 -27.36 18.31 -25.02
CA SER A 785 -26.65 17.21 -25.68
C SER A 785 -26.05 16.22 -24.70
N LEU A 786 -25.48 16.72 -23.61
CA LEU A 786 -24.93 15.88 -22.54
C LEU A 786 -26.04 15.11 -21.83
N VAL A 787 -27.16 15.75 -21.53
CA VAL A 787 -28.35 15.09 -20.96
C VAL A 787 -28.89 14.05 -21.94
N GLY A 788 -28.99 14.38 -23.24
CA GLY A 788 -29.46 13.43 -24.25
C GLY A 788 -28.54 12.22 -24.41
N PHE A 789 -27.23 12.42 -24.40
CA PHE A 789 -26.26 11.33 -24.38
C PHE A 789 -26.38 10.49 -23.11
N PHE A 790 -26.54 11.13 -21.94
CA PHE A 790 -26.70 10.43 -20.66
C PHE A 790 -27.96 9.55 -20.64
N PHE A 791 -29.11 10.05 -21.09
CA PHE A 791 -30.34 9.26 -21.17
C PHE A 791 -30.21 8.09 -22.15
N ALA A 792 -29.62 8.32 -23.32
CA ALA A 792 -29.33 7.25 -24.28
C ALA A 792 -28.41 6.17 -23.68
N PHE A 793 -27.38 6.59 -22.93
CA PHE A 793 -26.44 5.69 -22.29
C PHE A 793 -27.09 4.89 -21.16
N TRP A 794 -27.86 5.54 -20.27
CA TRP A 794 -28.60 4.86 -19.21
C TRP A 794 -29.58 3.84 -19.80
N GLU A 795 -30.34 4.22 -20.83
CA GLU A 795 -31.28 3.34 -21.51
C GLU A 795 -30.57 2.13 -22.13
N TYR A 796 -29.43 2.34 -22.78
CA TYR A 796 -28.60 1.27 -23.33
C TYR A 796 -28.12 0.30 -22.24
N VAL A 797 -27.58 0.82 -21.13
CA VAL A 797 -27.07 -0.01 -20.02
C VAL A 797 -28.21 -0.79 -19.37
N LEU A 798 -29.36 -0.16 -19.11
CA LEU A 798 -30.50 -0.84 -18.50
C LEU A 798 -31.06 -1.98 -19.39
N LYS A 799 -30.96 -1.83 -20.73
CA LYS A 799 -31.38 -2.86 -21.70
C LYS A 799 -30.37 -3.99 -21.84
N THR A 800 -29.07 -3.72 -21.73
CA THR A 800 -28.00 -4.69 -22.04
C THR A 800 -27.36 -5.34 -20.80
N HIS A 801 -27.31 -4.63 -19.68
CA HIS A 801 -26.63 -5.03 -18.44
C HIS A 801 -27.53 -5.01 -17.19
N GLY A 802 -28.79 -4.58 -17.31
CA GLY A 802 -29.68 -4.38 -16.16
C GLY A 802 -29.19 -3.25 -15.25
N GLY A 803 -29.60 -3.25 -13.98
CA GLY A 803 -29.17 -2.26 -12.99
C GLY A 803 -30.32 -1.52 -12.30
N LEU A 804 -30.04 -0.30 -11.85
CA LEU A 804 -31.04 0.54 -11.19
C LEU A 804 -31.92 1.23 -12.23
N LYS A 805 -33.24 1.03 -12.11
CA LYS A 805 -34.26 1.83 -12.83
C LYS A 805 -34.34 3.24 -12.28
N THR A 806 -33.87 3.44 -11.04
CA THR A 806 -33.89 4.72 -10.32
C THR A 806 -32.90 5.74 -10.91
N LEU A 807 -33.40 6.93 -11.27
CA LEU A 807 -32.65 8.11 -11.65
C LEU A 807 -32.87 9.22 -10.62
N LEU A 808 -31.78 9.69 -9.99
CA LEU A 808 -31.79 10.80 -9.04
C LEU A 808 -31.43 12.10 -9.76
N LEU A 809 -32.36 13.04 -9.84
CA LEU A 809 -32.18 14.31 -10.55
C LEU A 809 -32.24 15.48 -9.57
N ASP A 810 -31.09 16.07 -9.24
CA ASP A 810 -31.00 17.24 -8.37
C ASP A 810 -31.12 18.54 -9.18
N ASP A 811 -32.23 19.27 -9.02
CA ASP A 811 -32.50 20.53 -9.73
C ASP A 811 -32.15 20.50 -11.24
N PRO A 812 -32.62 19.49 -12.01
CA PRO A 812 -32.18 19.27 -13.40
C PRO A 812 -32.52 20.43 -14.35
N GLN A 813 -33.49 21.28 -13.97
CA GLN A 813 -33.86 22.47 -14.71
C GLN A 813 -32.75 23.54 -14.80
N GLU A 814 -31.76 23.53 -13.90
CA GLU A 814 -30.65 24.49 -13.92
C GLU A 814 -29.70 24.31 -15.11
N LEU A 815 -29.75 23.14 -15.75
CA LEU A 815 -28.93 22.82 -16.93
C LEU A 815 -29.36 23.61 -18.18
N LEU A 816 -30.58 24.13 -18.20
CA LEU A 816 -31.23 24.69 -19.39
C LEU A 816 -31.77 26.10 -19.14
N ASP A 817 -31.93 26.84 -20.24
CA ASP A 817 -32.63 28.12 -20.28
C ASP A 817 -34.16 27.96 -20.12
N ASP A 818 -34.84 29.05 -19.77
CA ASP A 818 -36.25 29.05 -19.40
C ASP A 818 -37.18 28.39 -20.44
N GLU A 819 -36.89 28.53 -21.73
CA GLU A 819 -37.67 27.93 -22.83
C GLU A 819 -37.56 26.39 -22.85
N ASN A 820 -36.36 25.85 -22.61
CA ASN A 820 -36.10 24.41 -22.70
C ASN A 820 -36.32 23.65 -21.38
N ARG A 821 -36.48 24.34 -20.24
CA ARG A 821 -36.89 23.71 -18.97
C ARG A 821 -38.19 22.93 -19.08
N ARG A 822 -39.16 23.48 -19.82
CA ARG A 822 -40.45 22.81 -20.04
C ARG A 822 -40.31 21.56 -20.90
N GLN A 823 -39.49 21.64 -21.95
CA GLN A 823 -39.21 20.49 -22.83
C GLN A 823 -38.51 19.36 -22.08
N LEU A 824 -37.59 19.69 -21.17
CA LEU A 824 -37.02 18.72 -20.26
C LEU A 824 -38.09 18.07 -19.38
N ALA A 825 -38.97 18.86 -18.74
CA ALA A 825 -40.04 18.34 -17.90
C ALA A 825 -40.95 17.37 -18.67
N ASP A 826 -41.36 17.73 -19.89
CA ASP A 826 -42.21 16.89 -20.74
C ASP A 826 -41.47 15.60 -21.16
N SER A 827 -40.16 15.67 -21.45
CA SER A 827 -39.33 14.53 -21.82
C SER A 827 -39.16 13.49 -20.70
N LEU A 828 -39.32 13.89 -19.43
CA LEU A 828 -39.25 12.96 -18.29
C LEU A 828 -40.38 11.92 -18.33
N GLY A 829 -41.54 12.26 -18.89
CA GLY A 829 -42.64 11.31 -19.10
C GLY A 829 -42.19 10.11 -19.93
N THR A 830 -41.42 10.33 -20.99
CA THR A 830 -40.93 9.24 -21.84
C THR A 830 -39.88 8.37 -21.13
N LEU A 831 -39.08 8.91 -20.22
CA LEU A 831 -38.17 8.08 -19.42
C LEU A 831 -38.95 7.07 -18.58
N VAL A 832 -40.08 7.49 -18.00
CA VAL A 832 -40.94 6.60 -17.22
C VAL A 832 -41.58 5.54 -18.12
N GLU A 833 -42.02 5.90 -19.33
CA GLU A 833 -42.54 4.95 -20.33
C GLU A 833 -41.49 3.87 -20.71
N ILE A 834 -40.21 4.24 -20.74
CA ILE A 834 -39.09 3.32 -20.98
C ILE A 834 -38.79 2.45 -19.74
N GLY A 835 -39.33 2.82 -18.58
CA GLY A 835 -39.23 2.08 -17.32
C GLY A 835 -38.40 2.75 -16.23
N ALA A 836 -38.08 4.04 -16.33
CA ALA A 836 -37.37 4.76 -15.27
C ALA A 836 -38.24 4.95 -14.03
N GLN A 837 -37.60 4.89 -12.86
CA GLN A 837 -38.13 5.49 -11.62
C GLN A 837 -37.40 6.81 -11.40
N LEU A 838 -38.10 7.93 -11.36
CA LEU A 838 -37.51 9.26 -11.24
C LEU A 838 -37.69 9.79 -9.82
N ILE A 839 -36.59 10.20 -9.19
CA ILE A 839 -36.62 10.93 -7.92
C ILE A 839 -36.00 12.30 -8.18
N ILE A 840 -36.84 13.34 -8.14
CA ILE A 840 -36.51 14.67 -8.66
C ILE A 840 -36.61 15.67 -7.52
N THR A 841 -35.63 16.55 -7.39
CA THR A 841 -35.75 17.74 -6.55
C THR A 841 -35.94 18.97 -7.44
N SER A 842 -36.75 19.92 -7.00
CA SER A 842 -36.84 21.21 -7.67
C SER A 842 -37.16 22.36 -6.71
N TYR A 843 -36.55 23.52 -6.90
CA TYR A 843 -37.05 24.78 -6.35
C TYR A 843 -37.88 25.61 -7.34
N ASP A 844 -37.85 25.27 -8.64
CA ASP A 844 -38.56 26.01 -9.69
C ASP A 844 -40.01 25.54 -9.76
N ARG A 845 -40.93 26.38 -9.30
CA ARG A 845 -42.38 26.11 -9.28
C ARG A 845 -42.96 25.82 -10.67
N ARG A 846 -42.43 26.44 -11.74
CA ARG A 846 -42.95 26.24 -13.11
C ARG A 846 -42.53 24.87 -13.61
N PHE A 847 -41.28 24.50 -13.38
CA PHE A 847 -40.76 23.18 -13.72
C PHE A 847 -41.45 22.09 -12.89
N ALA A 848 -41.48 22.24 -11.56
CA ALA A 848 -42.17 21.32 -10.65
C ALA A 848 -43.64 21.13 -11.02
N GLY A 849 -44.35 22.22 -11.33
CA GLY A 849 -45.73 22.15 -11.80
C GLY A 849 -45.91 21.48 -13.16
N ALA A 850 -44.92 21.54 -14.06
CA ALA A 850 -44.95 20.79 -15.32
C ALA A 850 -44.75 19.28 -15.07
N VAL A 851 -43.77 18.91 -14.24
CA VAL A 851 -43.51 17.51 -13.85
C VAL A 851 -44.70 16.91 -13.10
N GLY A 852 -45.32 17.65 -12.17
CA GLY A 852 -46.50 17.19 -11.44
C GLY A 852 -47.74 16.93 -12.30
N ARG A 853 -47.75 17.38 -13.56
CA ARG A 853 -48.86 17.17 -14.53
C ARG A 853 -48.54 16.11 -15.59
N LEU A 854 -47.46 15.35 -15.43
CA LEU A 854 -47.12 14.29 -16.39
C LEU A 854 -48.27 13.27 -16.50
N PRO A 855 -48.68 12.88 -17.72
CA PRO A 855 -49.85 12.01 -17.96
C PRO A 855 -49.54 10.52 -17.74
N VAL A 856 -48.63 10.19 -16.81
CA VAL A 856 -48.14 8.82 -16.60
C VAL A 856 -48.91 8.15 -15.47
N VAL A 857 -49.43 6.93 -15.70
CA VAL A 857 -50.19 6.14 -14.71
C VAL A 857 -49.32 4.95 -14.26
N PRO A 858 -49.13 4.67 -12.94
CA PRO A 858 -49.63 5.42 -11.78
C PRO A 858 -48.83 6.70 -11.50
N THR A 859 -49.52 7.62 -10.82
CA THR A 859 -49.28 9.06 -10.63
C THR A 859 -47.90 9.50 -10.15
N VAL A 860 -47.52 10.71 -10.53
CA VAL A 860 -46.45 11.50 -9.92
C VAL A 860 -46.78 11.77 -8.46
N GLU A 861 -45.88 11.43 -7.54
CA GLU A 861 -45.98 11.80 -6.13
C GLU A 861 -45.34 13.17 -5.93
N HIS A 862 -46.16 14.23 -5.82
CA HIS A 862 -45.67 15.60 -5.63
C HIS A 862 -45.68 16.01 -4.16
N LEU A 863 -44.49 16.13 -3.57
CA LEU A 863 -44.26 16.43 -2.17
C LEU A 863 -43.57 17.79 -1.97
N ALA A 864 -44.02 18.54 -0.97
CA ALA A 864 -43.32 19.69 -0.44
C ALA A 864 -42.33 19.25 0.66
N VAL A 865 -41.09 19.72 0.60
CA VAL A 865 -40.03 19.45 1.58
C VAL A 865 -39.85 20.62 2.53
N HIS A 866 -40.08 20.35 3.81
CA HIS A 866 -39.93 21.30 4.91
C HIS A 866 -38.63 21.01 5.70
N PRO A 867 -37.84 22.05 6.04
CA PRO A 867 -36.54 21.89 6.69
C PRO A 867 -36.64 21.29 8.09
N ALA A 868 -35.62 20.57 8.51
CA ALA A 868 -35.43 20.23 9.92
C ALA A 868 -35.13 21.51 10.74
N THR A 869 -35.86 21.71 11.83
CA THR A 869 -35.72 22.83 12.77
C THR A 869 -35.48 22.32 14.19
N LEU A 870 -35.32 23.22 15.17
CA LEU A 870 -35.12 22.80 16.56
C LEU A 870 -36.37 22.14 17.17
N ASN A 871 -37.55 22.55 16.72
CA ASN A 871 -38.82 21.98 17.15
C ASN A 871 -39.12 20.67 16.45
N GLN A 872 -38.73 20.58 15.17
CA GLN A 872 -38.91 19.42 14.32
C GLN A 872 -37.54 18.95 13.83
N PRO A 873 -36.85 18.11 14.61
CA PRO A 873 -35.44 17.79 14.36
C PRO A 873 -35.22 16.85 13.17
N VAL A 874 -36.25 16.56 12.38
CA VAL A 874 -36.24 15.75 11.16
C VAL A 874 -37.01 16.53 10.09
N ILE A 875 -36.54 16.48 8.83
CA ILE A 875 -37.29 17.06 7.71
C ILE A 875 -38.68 16.43 7.59
N ARG A 876 -39.64 17.20 7.07
CA ARG A 876 -40.99 16.69 6.77
C ARG A 876 -41.28 16.77 5.29
N THR A 877 -41.90 15.72 4.76
CA THR A 877 -42.40 15.67 3.38
C THR A 877 -43.91 15.58 3.42
N THR A 878 -44.60 16.59 2.90
CA THR A 878 -46.07 16.66 2.90
C THR A 878 -46.59 16.70 1.46
N PRO A 879 -47.77 16.16 1.16
CA PRO A 879 -48.40 16.35 -0.15
C PRO A 879 -48.43 17.83 -0.54
N HIS A 880 -47.99 18.14 -1.77
CA HIS A 880 -48.10 19.50 -2.29
C HIS A 880 -49.57 19.83 -2.63
N GLN A 881 -49.94 21.11 -2.73
CA GLN A 881 -51.31 21.50 -3.09
C GLN A 881 -51.80 20.82 -4.38
N ALA A 882 -50.92 20.73 -5.39
CA ALA A 882 -51.24 20.08 -6.66
C ALA A 882 -51.58 18.58 -6.51
N GLU A 883 -50.91 17.87 -5.59
CA GLU A 883 -51.19 16.47 -5.29
C GLU A 883 -52.60 16.29 -4.69
N ILE A 884 -53.03 17.23 -3.83
CA ILE A 884 -54.38 17.22 -3.26
C ILE A 884 -55.44 17.47 -4.33
N GLU A 885 -55.15 18.36 -5.29
CA GLU A 885 -56.01 18.60 -6.45
C GLU A 885 -56.15 17.35 -7.32
N VAL A 886 -55.08 16.58 -7.54
CA VAL A 886 -55.14 15.28 -8.24
C VAL A 886 -56.00 14.28 -7.47
N ARG A 887 -55.81 14.15 -6.15
CA ARG A 887 -56.64 13.26 -5.30
C ARG A 887 -58.11 13.66 -5.32
N LYS A 888 -58.40 14.96 -5.32
CA LYS A 888 -59.76 15.49 -5.49
C LYS A 888 -60.34 15.09 -6.85
N ILE A 889 -59.59 15.23 -7.94
CA ILE A 889 -60.04 14.83 -9.29
C ILE A 889 -60.34 13.32 -9.33
N LEU A 890 -59.50 12.47 -8.70
CA LEU A 890 -59.75 11.03 -8.63
C LEU A 890 -61.02 10.70 -7.83
N TYR A 891 -61.25 11.39 -6.70
CA TYR A 891 -62.49 11.29 -5.94
C TYR A 891 -63.71 11.80 -6.72
N ASP A 892 -63.58 12.90 -7.46
CA ASP A 892 -64.67 13.46 -8.27
C ASP A 892 -65.04 12.58 -9.48
N LYS A 893 -64.12 11.72 -9.95
CA LYS A 893 -64.40 10.71 -10.99
C LYS A 893 -65.31 9.59 -10.49
N ASP A 894 -65.16 9.17 -9.23
CA ASP A 894 -66.00 8.17 -8.58
C ASP A 894 -66.18 8.52 -7.09
N ARG A 895 -67.29 9.21 -6.80
CA ARG A 895 -67.58 9.74 -5.46
C ARG A 895 -68.04 8.67 -4.46
N ASP A 896 -68.34 7.47 -4.94
CA ASP A 896 -68.75 6.35 -4.08
C ASP A 896 -67.58 5.42 -3.75
N ALA A 897 -66.42 5.61 -4.39
CA ALA A 897 -65.23 4.81 -4.13
C ALA A 897 -64.57 5.16 -2.77
N GLU A 898 -64.45 4.16 -1.90
CA GLU A 898 -63.92 4.35 -0.53
C GLU A 898 -62.46 4.83 -0.50
N GLU A 899 -61.59 4.27 -1.33
CA GLU A 899 -60.15 4.58 -1.30
C GLU A 899 -59.82 5.98 -1.85
N PRO A 900 -60.38 6.44 -2.99
CA PRO A 900 -60.26 7.84 -3.43
C PRO A 900 -60.76 8.86 -2.39
N ALA A 901 -61.90 8.57 -1.73
CA ALA A 901 -62.43 9.43 -0.68
C ALA A 901 -61.48 9.51 0.54
N ARG A 902 -60.97 8.36 1.01
CA ARG A 902 -59.98 8.30 2.10
C ARG A 902 -58.68 9.01 1.73
N SER A 903 -58.15 8.75 0.53
CA SER A 903 -56.91 9.35 0.04
C SER A 903 -56.99 10.88 -0.05
N PHE A 904 -58.13 11.42 -0.51
CA PHE A 904 -58.37 12.86 -0.54
C PHE A 904 -58.44 13.45 0.87
N ALA A 905 -59.19 12.83 1.79
CA ALA A 905 -59.28 13.29 3.18
C ALA A 905 -57.93 13.26 3.92
N ASP A 906 -57.16 12.16 3.77
CA ASP A 906 -55.82 12.03 4.34
C ASP A 906 -54.87 13.10 3.77
N GLY A 907 -54.92 13.34 2.46
CA GLY A 907 -54.14 14.37 1.77
C GLY A 907 -54.40 15.77 2.33
N CYS A 908 -55.67 16.13 2.50
CA CYS A 908 -56.06 17.39 3.13
C CYS A 908 -55.53 17.51 4.57
N ARG A 909 -55.69 16.47 5.40
CA ARG A 909 -55.19 16.46 6.79
C ARG A 909 -53.68 16.71 6.83
N PHE A 910 -52.92 15.89 6.11
CA PHE A 910 -51.45 15.98 6.09
C PHE A 910 -50.97 17.37 5.64
N PHE A 911 -51.64 17.95 4.65
CA PHE A 911 -51.33 19.30 4.18
C PHE A 911 -51.64 20.38 5.22
N PHE A 912 -52.83 20.37 5.80
CA PHE A 912 -53.22 21.37 6.80
C PHE A 912 -52.32 21.34 8.02
N GLU A 913 -52.15 20.16 8.62
CA GLU A 913 -51.36 19.99 9.85
C GLU A 913 -49.87 20.22 9.58
N GLY A 914 -49.39 19.82 8.39
CA GLY A 914 -48.03 20.10 7.92
C GLY A 914 -47.72 21.60 7.86
N VAL A 915 -48.51 22.33 7.07
CA VAL A 915 -48.35 23.78 6.85
C VAL A 915 -48.56 24.58 8.13
N LEU A 916 -49.59 24.26 8.91
CA LEU A 916 -49.85 24.95 10.17
C LEU A 916 -48.74 24.69 11.20
N GLY A 917 -48.12 23.51 11.17
CA GLY A 917 -46.90 23.24 11.92
C GLY A 917 -45.79 24.25 11.62
N ASP A 918 -45.55 24.57 10.35
CA ASP A 918 -44.49 25.53 9.96
C ASP A 918 -44.83 26.98 10.32
N VAL A 919 -46.11 27.33 10.33
CA VAL A 919 -46.61 28.63 10.77
C VAL A 919 -46.25 28.87 12.24
N PHE A 920 -46.32 27.83 13.08
CA PHE A 920 -45.94 27.90 14.50
C PHE A 920 -44.51 27.48 14.79
N ASP A 921 -43.71 27.21 13.76
CA ASP A 921 -42.30 26.85 13.92
C ASP A 921 -41.43 28.12 14.11
N ASP A 922 -41.52 28.67 15.32
CA ASP A 922 -40.80 29.85 15.83
C ASP A 922 -40.43 29.65 17.32
N PRO A 923 -39.25 30.10 17.79
CA PRO A 923 -38.89 30.06 19.20
C PRO A 923 -39.94 30.65 20.16
N ALA A 924 -40.71 31.66 19.74
CA ALA A 924 -41.79 32.27 20.52
C ALA A 924 -42.96 31.30 20.80
N HIS A 925 -43.06 30.20 20.04
CA HIS A 925 -44.11 29.19 20.16
C HIS A 925 -43.61 27.84 20.69
N LEU A 926 -42.31 27.73 20.99
CA LEU A 926 -41.65 26.51 21.49
C LEU A 926 -42.37 25.86 22.68
N ALA A 927 -42.80 26.65 23.66
CA ALA A 927 -43.47 26.14 24.85
C ALA A 927 -44.82 25.48 24.52
N TRP A 928 -45.57 26.06 23.58
CA TRP A 928 -46.84 25.51 23.12
C TRP A 928 -46.64 24.24 22.28
N ALA A 929 -45.64 24.25 21.38
CA ALA A 929 -45.30 23.10 20.55
C ALA A 929 -44.86 21.89 21.41
N LYS A 930 -44.06 22.10 22.47
CA LYS A 930 -43.69 21.04 23.42
C LYS A 930 -44.88 20.45 24.18
N ALA A 931 -45.88 21.27 24.51
CA ALA A 931 -47.08 20.81 25.20
C ALA A 931 -48.07 20.08 24.27
N ASN A 932 -47.92 20.22 22.95
CA ASN A 932 -48.79 19.64 21.94
C ASN A 932 -47.92 18.95 20.87
N PRO A 933 -47.37 17.75 21.16
CA PRO A 933 -46.42 17.08 20.27
C PRO A 933 -47.05 16.58 18.97
N ASP A 934 -48.36 16.33 18.96
CA ASP A 934 -49.12 15.91 17.77
C ASP A 934 -50.43 16.73 17.65
N PRO A 935 -50.35 18.00 17.22
CA PRO A 935 -51.50 18.89 17.18
C PRO A 935 -52.41 18.59 15.99
N THR A 936 -53.67 18.25 16.27
CA THR A 936 -54.73 18.16 15.25
C THR A 936 -54.99 19.51 14.57
N LEU A 937 -55.66 19.50 13.40
CA LEU A 937 -56.18 20.72 12.78
C LEU A 937 -56.96 21.62 13.77
N LYS A 938 -57.81 21.02 14.62
CA LYS A 938 -58.57 21.77 15.64
C LYS A 938 -57.63 22.49 16.61
N THR A 939 -56.60 21.80 17.10
CA THR A 939 -55.60 22.37 18.02
C THR A 939 -54.92 23.60 17.42
N PHE A 940 -54.55 23.55 16.13
CA PHE A 940 -53.98 24.70 15.42
C PHE A 940 -54.98 25.84 15.22
N VAL A 941 -56.22 25.52 14.84
CA VAL A 941 -57.29 26.53 14.64
C VAL A 941 -57.59 27.26 15.94
N ASP A 942 -57.71 26.55 17.07
CA ASP A 942 -57.97 27.15 18.38
C ASP A 942 -56.81 28.08 18.79
N ARG A 943 -55.57 27.68 18.50
CA ARG A 943 -54.38 28.51 18.75
C ARG A 943 -54.38 29.76 17.89
N LEU A 944 -54.56 29.64 16.57
CA LEU A 944 -54.63 30.78 15.65
C LEU A 944 -55.76 31.75 16.03
N ARG A 945 -56.94 31.22 16.34
CA ARG A 945 -58.11 32.02 16.75
C ARG A 945 -57.83 32.85 17.99
N SER A 946 -57.05 32.33 18.95
CA SER A 946 -56.63 33.09 20.13
C SER A 946 -55.75 34.31 19.78
N TYR A 947 -54.83 34.15 18.82
CA TYR A 947 -53.96 35.24 18.35
C TYR A 947 -54.70 36.32 17.57
N ILE A 948 -55.64 35.91 16.71
CA ILE A 948 -56.44 36.86 15.94
C ILE A 948 -57.37 37.66 16.85
N LYS A 949 -57.95 37.04 17.89
CA LYS A 949 -58.79 37.74 18.88
C LYS A 949 -58.02 38.70 19.79
N ALA A 950 -56.75 38.42 20.08
CA ALA A 950 -55.92 39.22 21.00
C ALA A 950 -55.35 40.52 20.39
N GLY A 951 -55.69 40.84 19.14
CA GLY A 951 -55.10 41.95 18.39
C GLY A 951 -53.87 41.47 17.60
N PRO A 952 -54.03 41.12 16.32
CA PRO A 952 -52.99 40.38 15.62
C PRO A 952 -51.79 41.28 15.29
N GLN A 953 -50.60 40.82 15.66
CA GLN A 953 -49.30 41.50 15.48
C GLN A 953 -48.40 40.67 14.55
N GLY A 954 -47.46 41.32 13.86
CA GLY A 954 -46.49 40.64 13.01
C GLY A 954 -47.12 39.84 11.86
N MET A 955 -46.71 38.58 11.68
CA MET A 955 -47.19 37.69 10.62
C MET A 955 -48.71 37.44 10.68
N PHE A 956 -49.25 37.23 11.89
CA PHE A 956 -50.66 36.88 12.10
C PHE A 956 -51.63 38.06 11.85
N GLY A 957 -51.11 39.28 11.67
CA GLY A 957 -51.87 40.47 11.29
C GLY A 957 -52.27 40.53 9.82
N MET A 958 -51.76 39.63 8.98
CA MET A 958 -52.09 39.61 7.56
C MET A 958 -53.51 39.06 7.33
N GLN A 959 -54.25 39.66 6.39
CA GLN A 959 -55.66 39.33 6.10
C GLN A 959 -55.90 37.84 5.85
N VAL A 960 -54.93 37.15 5.22
CA VAL A 960 -55.04 35.71 4.90
C VAL A 960 -55.27 34.82 6.13
N PHE A 961 -54.74 35.18 7.30
CA PHE A 961 -54.95 34.43 8.55
C PHE A 961 -56.36 34.66 9.10
N ALA A 962 -56.88 35.88 8.97
CA ALA A 962 -58.25 36.22 9.33
C ALA A 962 -59.26 35.50 8.42
N ASP A 963 -59.01 35.48 7.12
CA ASP A 963 -59.85 34.81 6.12
C ASP A 963 -59.93 33.29 6.39
N PHE A 964 -58.81 32.66 6.74
CA PHE A 964 -58.79 31.24 7.11
C PHE A 964 -59.64 30.95 8.35
N ILE A 965 -59.43 31.70 9.45
CA ILE A 965 -60.15 31.44 10.71
C ILE A 965 -61.64 31.81 10.64
N ALA A 966 -62.03 32.72 9.75
CA ALA A 966 -63.42 33.08 9.51
C ALA A 966 -64.19 32.04 8.66
N HIS A 967 -63.51 31.03 8.10
CA HIS A 967 -64.15 30.04 7.25
C HIS A 967 -65.21 29.21 8.01
N PRO A 968 -66.46 29.05 7.50
CA PRO A 968 -67.54 28.35 8.20
C PRO A 968 -67.19 26.90 8.57
N ALA A 969 -66.39 26.22 7.75
CA ALA A 969 -65.96 24.85 8.02
C ALA A 969 -65.00 24.69 9.23
N LEU A 970 -64.52 25.77 9.84
CA LEU A 970 -63.64 25.72 11.01
C LEU A 970 -64.34 26.08 12.33
N VAL A 971 -65.67 26.25 12.33
CA VAL A 971 -66.44 26.44 13.56
C VAL A 971 -66.47 25.16 14.40
N GLU A 972 -66.66 25.32 15.71
CA GLU A 972 -66.72 24.18 16.62
C GLU A 972 -67.85 23.22 16.24
N GLY A 973 -67.54 21.92 16.17
CA GLY A 973 -68.49 20.88 15.78
C GLY A 973 -68.72 20.71 14.28
N SER A 974 -67.98 21.41 13.40
CA SER A 974 -68.14 21.27 11.95
C SER A 974 -67.84 19.85 11.44
N PRO A 975 -68.50 19.39 10.36
CA PRO A 975 -68.20 18.11 9.71
C PRO A 975 -66.73 17.99 9.27
N VAL A 976 -66.11 19.08 8.81
CA VAL A 976 -64.69 19.10 8.43
C VAL A 976 -63.77 18.81 9.61
N LEU A 977 -63.97 19.47 10.76
CA LEU A 977 -63.12 19.20 11.93
C LEU A 977 -63.31 17.77 12.46
N GLN A 978 -64.52 17.22 12.40
CA GLN A 978 -64.79 15.83 12.77
C GLN A 978 -64.08 14.85 11.82
N LEU A 979 -64.17 15.08 10.50
CA LEU A 979 -63.51 14.26 9.48
C LEU A 979 -61.98 14.31 9.62
N MET A 980 -61.39 15.50 9.77
CA MET A 980 -59.93 15.65 9.95
C MET A 980 -59.45 15.00 11.25
N ASN A 981 -60.21 15.10 12.34
CA ASN A 981 -59.88 14.43 13.60
C ASN A 981 -59.97 12.90 13.49
N LYS A 982 -60.96 12.39 12.75
CA LYS A 982 -61.11 10.95 12.45
C LYS A 982 -59.96 10.43 11.59
N ALA A 983 -59.54 11.21 10.59
CA ALA A 983 -58.35 10.92 9.82
C ALA A 983 -57.09 10.93 10.71
N HIS A 984 -56.92 11.93 11.59
CA HIS A 984 -55.77 12.08 12.48
C HIS A 984 -55.55 10.88 13.42
N HIS A 985 -56.59 10.38 14.09
CA HIS A 985 -56.47 9.29 15.07
C HIS A 985 -56.42 7.87 14.48
N GLY A 986 -56.06 7.72 13.21
CA GLY A 986 -55.85 6.40 12.59
C GLY A 986 -57.13 5.61 12.27
N ASN A 987 -58.31 6.23 12.38
CA ASN A 987 -59.60 5.62 12.01
C ASN A 987 -59.88 5.73 10.50
N ARG A 988 -58.83 5.56 9.68
CA ARG A 988 -58.88 5.72 8.22
C ARG A 988 -59.94 4.83 7.57
N GLN A 989 -60.04 3.58 8.03
CA GLN A 989 -60.98 2.58 7.49
C GLN A 989 -62.44 2.90 7.81
N ASP A 990 -62.68 3.76 8.80
CA ASP A 990 -64.04 4.17 9.19
C ASP A 990 -64.53 5.36 8.36
N ILE A 991 -63.66 6.06 7.63
CA ILE A 991 -64.03 7.18 6.76
C ILE A 991 -64.82 6.63 5.57
N ARG A 992 -66.05 7.12 5.41
CA ARG A 992 -66.98 6.74 4.33
C ARG A 992 -67.05 7.84 3.26
N PRO A 993 -67.30 7.49 1.99
CA PRO A 993 -67.44 8.48 0.92
C PRO A 993 -68.48 9.57 1.21
N GLY A 994 -69.61 9.21 1.82
CA GLY A 994 -70.64 10.18 2.22
C GLY A 994 -70.18 11.24 3.24
N GLU A 995 -69.24 10.91 4.13
CA GLU A 995 -68.64 11.87 5.09
C GLU A 995 -67.71 12.86 4.36
N VAL A 996 -67.00 12.38 3.35
CA VAL A 996 -66.12 13.21 2.50
C VAL A 996 -66.95 14.09 1.56
N ALA A 997 -68.04 13.58 1.01
CA ALA A 997 -68.96 14.33 0.16
C ALA A 997 -69.57 15.56 0.85
N GLN A 998 -69.87 15.46 2.14
CA GLN A 998 -70.37 16.58 2.95
C GLN A 998 -69.32 17.70 3.14
N CYS A 999 -68.03 17.38 2.98
CA CYS A 999 -66.90 18.24 3.31
C CYS A 999 -66.08 18.68 2.08
N ALA A 1000 -66.28 18.07 0.91
CA ALA A 1000 -65.31 18.12 -0.19
C ALA A 1000 -65.03 19.53 -0.75
N ASP A 1001 -66.07 20.36 -0.87
CA ASP A 1001 -65.93 21.75 -1.36
C ASP A 1001 -65.25 22.64 -0.31
N ASP A 1002 -65.63 22.49 0.96
CA ASP A 1002 -65.00 23.20 2.08
C ASP A 1002 -63.52 22.84 2.22
N LEU A 1003 -63.18 21.55 2.12
CA LEU A 1003 -61.79 21.07 2.12
C LEU A 1003 -61.00 21.70 0.97
N GLY A 1004 -61.57 21.76 -0.24
CA GLY A 1004 -60.93 22.40 -1.39
C GLY A 1004 -60.65 23.90 -1.17
N GLN A 1005 -61.61 24.63 -0.60
CA GLN A 1005 -61.43 26.06 -0.27
C GLN A 1005 -60.36 26.26 0.81
N LEU A 1006 -60.38 25.42 1.85
CA LEU A 1006 -59.38 25.47 2.93
C LEU A 1006 -57.97 25.17 2.41
N VAL A 1007 -57.79 24.24 1.47
CA VAL A 1007 -56.47 23.96 0.85
C VAL A 1007 -55.90 25.22 0.21
N VAL A 1008 -56.71 25.97 -0.54
CA VAL A 1008 -56.27 27.23 -1.17
C VAL A 1008 -55.92 28.28 -0.12
N LEU A 1009 -56.72 28.43 0.93
CA LEU A 1009 -56.46 29.40 2.01
C LEU A 1009 -55.19 29.06 2.79
N THR A 1010 -55.00 27.78 3.16
CA THR A 1010 -53.80 27.30 3.84
C THR A 1010 -52.55 27.48 2.97
N GLY A 1011 -52.62 27.21 1.66
CA GLY A 1011 -51.53 27.48 0.73
C GLY A 1011 -51.13 28.96 0.71
N ARG A 1012 -52.12 29.88 0.66
CA ARG A 1012 -51.86 31.33 0.73
C ARG A 1012 -51.25 31.74 2.07
N MET A 1013 -51.70 31.18 3.18
CA MET A 1013 -51.10 31.43 4.50
C MET A 1013 -49.62 31.02 4.54
N TYR A 1014 -49.30 29.86 3.98
CA TYR A 1014 -47.92 29.38 3.92
C TYR A 1014 -47.02 30.32 3.11
N GLU A 1015 -47.49 30.80 1.96
CA GLU A 1015 -46.75 31.77 1.16
C GLU A 1015 -46.50 33.08 1.91
N GLU A 1016 -47.49 33.60 2.63
CA GLU A 1016 -47.34 34.82 3.42
C GLU A 1016 -46.43 34.61 4.64
N CYS A 1017 -46.54 33.47 5.32
CA CYS A 1017 -45.65 33.08 6.42
C CYS A 1017 -44.19 33.10 5.96
N ASP A 1018 -43.90 32.48 4.84
CA ASP A 1018 -42.55 32.45 4.29
C ASP A 1018 -42.07 33.83 3.77
N ARG A 1019 -42.94 34.61 3.10
CA ARG A 1019 -42.62 36.00 2.72
C ARG A 1019 -42.25 36.82 3.94
N TRP A 1020 -42.96 36.62 5.05
CA TRP A 1020 -42.70 37.29 6.31
C TRP A 1020 -41.36 36.86 6.93
N LYS A 1021 -41.08 35.55 7.03
CA LYS A 1021 -39.80 35.01 7.58
C LYS A 1021 -38.57 35.49 6.80
N ARG A 1022 -38.72 35.88 5.52
CA ARG A 1022 -37.64 36.42 4.67
C ARG A 1022 -37.47 37.93 4.70
N ARG A 1023 -38.37 38.67 5.36
CA ARG A 1023 -38.12 40.10 5.62
C ARG A 1023 -36.90 40.16 6.54
N ALA A 1024 -35.88 40.94 6.16
CA ALA A 1024 -34.73 41.16 7.03
C ALA A 1024 -35.27 41.52 8.42
N ALA A 1025 -34.89 40.75 9.45
CA ALA A 1025 -35.24 41.08 10.81
C ALA A 1025 -34.82 42.54 11.02
N ILE A 1026 -35.79 43.44 11.06
CA ILE A 1026 -35.55 44.82 11.47
C ILE A 1026 -35.08 44.64 12.90
N GLN A 1027 -33.77 44.72 13.12
CA GLN A 1027 -33.27 44.88 14.47
C GLN A 1027 -34.01 46.08 15.02
N PRO A 1028 -34.76 45.96 16.13
CA PRO A 1028 -35.32 47.14 16.76
C PRO A 1028 -34.12 48.04 17.08
N SER A 1029 -34.00 49.16 16.35
CA SER A 1029 -32.93 50.11 16.58
C SER A 1029 -33.09 50.65 17.99
N VAL A 1030 -32.04 50.46 18.78
CA VAL A 1030 -31.87 51.11 20.06
C VAL A 1030 -31.60 52.59 19.77
N GLY A 1031 -32.62 53.43 19.92
CA GLY A 1031 -32.53 54.90 19.95
C GLY A 1031 -32.37 55.58 18.57
N ALA A 1032 -33.18 56.60 18.30
CA ALA A 1032 -32.99 57.51 17.17
C ALA A 1032 -31.64 58.22 17.32
N ALA A 1033 -30.74 58.07 16.35
CA ALA A 1033 -29.45 58.76 16.35
C ALA A 1033 -29.59 60.07 15.56
N ASP A 1034 -29.22 61.20 16.17
CA ASP A 1034 -29.18 62.48 15.45
C ASP A 1034 -28.17 62.44 14.30
N ALA A 1035 -28.50 63.12 13.19
CA ALA A 1035 -27.59 63.23 12.04
C ALA A 1035 -26.23 63.83 12.46
N PRO A 1036 -25.10 63.30 11.94
CA PRO A 1036 -23.77 63.85 12.22
C PRO A 1036 -23.65 65.36 11.87
N PRO A 1037 -22.84 66.15 12.59
CA PRO A 1037 -22.63 67.55 12.28
C PRO A 1037 -21.97 67.75 10.91
N ALA A 1038 -22.13 68.96 10.35
CA ALA A 1038 -21.52 69.37 9.08
C ALA A 1038 -20.01 69.10 9.06
N LEU A 1039 -19.47 68.88 7.86
CA LEU A 1039 -18.04 68.69 7.67
C LEU A 1039 -17.31 70.03 7.84
N ASP A 1040 -16.10 70.00 8.39
CA ASP A 1040 -15.22 71.17 8.37
C ASP A 1040 -14.82 71.46 6.92
N PRO A 1041 -15.17 72.63 6.35
CA PRO A 1041 -14.77 72.98 5.00
C PRO A 1041 -13.25 73.07 4.90
N MET A 1042 -12.68 72.57 3.81
CA MET A 1042 -11.24 72.72 3.62
C MET A 1042 -10.89 74.20 3.33
N PRO A 1043 -9.82 74.75 3.93
CA PRO A 1043 -9.30 76.04 3.48
C PRO A 1043 -8.76 75.89 2.05
N PRO A 1044 -9.03 76.82 1.13
CA PRO A 1044 -8.56 76.72 -0.24
C PRO A 1044 -7.02 76.71 -0.27
N PRO A 1045 -6.38 75.60 -0.69
CA PRO A 1045 -4.94 75.53 -0.79
C PRO A 1045 -4.44 76.40 -1.95
N PRO A 1046 -3.22 76.96 -1.88
CA PRO A 1046 -2.58 77.57 -3.04
C PRO A 1046 -2.22 76.45 -4.04
N LEU A 1047 -3.14 76.17 -4.96
CA LEU A 1047 -2.97 75.19 -6.03
C LEU A 1047 -2.78 75.91 -7.35
N ASP A 1048 -1.73 75.55 -8.08
CA ASP A 1048 -1.50 75.93 -9.47
C ASP A 1048 -1.50 74.64 -10.30
N VAL A 1049 -2.69 74.15 -10.63
CA VAL A 1049 -2.91 72.85 -11.27
C VAL A 1049 -3.76 73.05 -12.51
N VAL A 1050 -3.35 72.45 -13.63
CA VAL A 1050 -4.11 72.48 -14.88
C VAL A 1050 -5.05 71.28 -14.94
N VAL A 1051 -6.33 71.52 -15.23
CA VAL A 1051 -7.35 70.47 -15.36
C VAL A 1051 -7.39 69.98 -16.81
N TYR A 1052 -7.37 68.66 -16.97
CA TYR A 1052 -7.54 67.99 -18.26
C TYR A 1052 -8.93 67.35 -18.34
N PRO A 1053 -9.68 67.51 -19.45
CA PRO A 1053 -11.00 66.91 -19.62
C PRO A 1053 -10.92 65.37 -19.82
N ASP A 1054 -12.03 64.70 -19.50
CA ASP A 1054 -12.21 63.26 -19.20
C ASP A 1054 -11.43 62.28 -20.12
N LEU A 1055 -11.47 62.48 -21.44
CA LEU A 1055 -10.81 61.58 -22.41
C LEU A 1055 -9.27 61.59 -22.32
N ALA A 1056 -8.65 62.72 -21.97
CA ALA A 1056 -7.20 62.85 -21.88
C ALA A 1056 -6.61 62.27 -20.57
N ALA A 1057 -7.41 62.18 -19.51
CA ALA A 1057 -7.00 61.67 -18.20
C ALA A 1057 -6.89 60.13 -18.16
N PHE A 1058 -7.62 59.41 -19.01
CA PHE A 1058 -7.62 57.94 -19.08
C PHE A 1058 -6.51 57.35 -19.96
N THR A 1059 -5.97 58.09 -20.92
CA THR A 1059 -4.97 57.61 -21.88
C THR A 1059 -3.57 58.10 -21.50
N GLN A 1060 -2.92 57.42 -20.54
CA GLN A 1060 -1.61 57.84 -20.02
C GLN A 1060 -0.48 57.93 -21.07
N HIS A 1061 -0.62 57.42 -22.30
CA HIS A 1061 0.47 57.30 -23.30
C HIS A 1061 0.02 57.58 -24.75
N SER A 1062 -0.57 58.73 -25.06
CA SER A 1062 -0.67 59.17 -26.46
C SER A 1062 -0.22 60.62 -26.64
N PRO A 1063 0.80 60.89 -27.47
CA PRO A 1063 1.13 62.26 -27.84
C PRO A 1063 -0.01 62.80 -28.70
N THR A 1064 -0.48 64.00 -28.37
CA THR A 1064 -1.18 64.96 -29.24
C THR A 1064 -2.09 64.39 -30.33
N GLU A 1065 -3.40 64.40 -30.06
CA GLU A 1065 -4.52 64.72 -30.97
C GLU A 1065 -5.79 63.98 -30.52
N GLY A 1066 -6.60 64.60 -29.66
CA GLY A 1066 -7.86 63.97 -29.24
C GLY A 1066 -8.58 64.54 -28.02
N SER A 1067 -8.52 65.85 -27.78
CA SER A 1067 -9.52 66.54 -26.93
C SER A 1067 -9.91 67.84 -27.63
N GLN A 1068 -11.22 68.05 -27.83
CA GLN A 1068 -11.76 69.27 -28.45
C GLN A 1068 -11.93 70.43 -27.45
N GLU A 1069 -11.52 70.26 -26.18
CA GLU A 1069 -11.65 71.28 -25.13
C GLU A 1069 -10.27 71.73 -24.61
N ALA A 1070 -10.15 73.05 -24.39
CA ALA A 1070 -8.92 73.69 -23.91
C ALA A 1070 -8.64 73.34 -22.44
N THR A 1071 -7.37 73.15 -22.11
CA THR A 1071 -6.94 72.95 -20.71
C THR A 1071 -7.07 74.25 -19.93
N GLU A 1072 -7.73 74.21 -18.77
CA GLU A 1072 -7.97 75.38 -17.92
C GLU A 1072 -7.25 75.23 -16.56
N PRO A 1073 -6.73 76.33 -15.98
CA PRO A 1073 -6.21 76.31 -14.62
C PRO A 1073 -7.36 76.09 -13.62
N PHE A 1074 -7.15 75.21 -12.65
CA PHE A 1074 -8.11 74.92 -11.59
C PHE A 1074 -8.32 76.16 -10.72
N ASP A 1075 -9.55 76.69 -10.66
CA ASP A 1075 -9.90 77.82 -9.77
C ASP A 1075 -10.03 77.33 -8.32
N PRO A 1076 -9.11 77.69 -7.39
CA PRO A 1076 -9.17 77.22 -6.00
C PRO A 1076 -10.40 77.73 -5.25
N LYS A 1077 -11.13 78.74 -5.78
CA LYS A 1077 -12.39 79.21 -5.20
C LYS A 1077 -13.51 78.15 -5.27
N LEU A 1078 -13.41 77.18 -6.17
CA LEU A 1078 -14.37 76.06 -6.27
C LEU A 1078 -14.35 75.15 -5.03
N LEU A 1079 -13.29 75.19 -4.21
CA LEU A 1079 -13.16 74.41 -2.98
C LEU A 1079 -13.75 75.11 -1.74
N VAL A 1080 -14.16 76.38 -1.85
CA VAL A 1080 -14.72 77.14 -0.72
C VAL A 1080 -16.06 76.54 -0.29
N GLY A 1081 -16.19 76.20 0.99
CA GLY A 1081 -17.41 75.58 1.54
C GLY A 1081 -17.61 74.11 1.14
N LYS A 1082 -16.59 73.47 0.56
CA LYS A 1082 -16.60 72.06 0.14
C LYS A 1082 -15.65 71.22 1.02
N ALA A 1083 -15.87 69.91 1.00
CA ALA A 1083 -15.01 68.91 1.62
C ALA A 1083 -14.62 67.86 0.56
N VAL A 1084 -13.50 67.17 0.77
CA VAL A 1084 -12.95 66.21 -0.21
C VAL A 1084 -12.81 64.83 0.40
N PHE A 1085 -13.29 63.81 -0.31
CA PHE A 1085 -13.17 62.41 0.08
C PHE A 1085 -12.36 61.62 -0.94
N TYR A 1086 -11.42 60.81 -0.48
CA TYR A 1086 -10.67 59.89 -1.33
C TYR A 1086 -11.40 58.54 -1.45
N LEU A 1087 -11.78 58.16 -2.67
CA LEU A 1087 -12.52 56.93 -2.94
C LEU A 1087 -11.60 55.71 -2.96
N ARG A 1088 -11.62 54.94 -1.88
CA ARG A 1088 -10.83 53.70 -1.75
C ARG A 1088 -11.44 52.48 -2.44
N ARG A 1089 -12.69 52.55 -2.92
CA ARG A 1089 -13.43 51.45 -3.56
C ARG A 1089 -14.33 51.99 -4.66
N HIS A 1090 -14.64 51.15 -5.66
CA HIS A 1090 -15.45 51.49 -6.85
C HIS A 1090 -16.95 51.71 -6.61
N ASN A 1091 -17.37 52.24 -5.45
CA ASN A 1091 -18.77 52.26 -5.04
C ASN A 1091 -19.68 53.22 -5.84
N PHE A 1092 -19.09 54.09 -6.66
CA PHE A 1092 -19.79 54.96 -7.60
C PHE A 1092 -19.81 54.40 -9.04
N GLY A 1093 -19.47 53.12 -9.22
CA GLY A 1093 -19.53 52.45 -10.51
C GLY A 1093 -18.65 53.15 -11.56
N PHE A 1094 -19.23 53.42 -12.72
CA PHE A 1094 -18.57 54.14 -13.81
C PHE A 1094 -18.45 55.64 -13.60
N ALA A 1095 -19.16 56.22 -12.62
CA ALA A 1095 -19.13 57.67 -12.40
C ALA A 1095 -17.83 58.16 -11.76
N ALA A 1096 -17.15 57.31 -10.98
CA ALA A 1096 -15.81 57.59 -10.48
C ALA A 1096 -15.07 56.28 -10.12
N PRO A 1097 -13.84 56.05 -10.61
CA PRO A 1097 -13.07 54.87 -10.26
C PRO A 1097 -12.48 54.99 -8.84
N GLN A 1098 -11.99 53.86 -8.31
CA GLN A 1098 -11.15 53.85 -7.12
C GLN A 1098 -9.90 54.71 -7.37
N GLY A 1099 -9.53 55.53 -6.39
CA GLY A 1099 -8.42 56.48 -6.48
C GLY A 1099 -8.83 57.91 -6.82
N ALA A 1100 -10.09 58.14 -7.18
CA ALA A 1100 -10.61 59.49 -7.41
C ALA A 1100 -10.90 60.24 -6.09
N LEU A 1101 -10.76 61.57 -6.14
CA LEU A 1101 -11.21 62.51 -5.13
C LEU A 1101 -12.62 62.98 -5.45
N ALA A 1102 -13.56 62.78 -4.53
CA ALA A 1102 -14.93 63.28 -4.61
C ALA A 1102 -15.05 64.61 -3.84
N ILE A 1103 -15.42 65.69 -4.53
CA ILE A 1103 -15.68 66.99 -3.91
C ILE A 1103 -17.16 67.07 -3.56
N VAL A 1104 -17.45 67.34 -2.29
CA VAL A 1104 -18.81 67.39 -1.75
C VAL A 1104 -19.09 68.69 -1.02
N GLU A 1105 -20.36 69.03 -0.87
CA GLU A 1105 -20.77 70.14 -0.01
C GLU A 1105 -20.48 69.85 1.46
N ALA A 1106 -19.81 70.78 2.14
CA ALA A 1106 -19.46 70.59 3.55
C ALA A 1106 -20.70 70.65 4.46
N GLN A 1107 -21.68 71.49 4.08
CA GLN A 1107 -22.99 71.51 4.72
C GLN A 1107 -23.88 70.39 4.17
N PRO A 1108 -24.49 69.54 5.03
CA PRO A 1108 -25.46 68.57 4.59
C PRO A 1108 -26.76 69.29 4.19
N GLY A 1109 -27.40 68.81 3.11
CA GLY A 1109 -28.55 69.49 2.53
C GLY A 1109 -29.45 68.56 1.72
N PRO A 1110 -30.63 69.04 1.28
CA PRO A 1110 -31.58 68.23 0.52
C PRO A 1110 -31.02 67.88 -0.85
N VAL A 1111 -30.63 66.61 -1.03
CA VAL A 1111 -30.17 66.09 -2.32
C VAL A 1111 -31.30 65.39 -3.06
N LEU A 1112 -31.40 65.66 -4.37
CA LEU A 1112 -32.37 65.03 -5.27
C LEU A 1112 -32.16 63.51 -5.38
N ASP A 1113 -33.25 62.80 -5.68
CA ASP A 1113 -33.24 61.36 -5.91
C ASP A 1113 -32.24 60.96 -7.03
N ARG A 1114 -31.66 59.78 -6.88
CA ARG A 1114 -30.66 59.18 -7.80
C ARG A 1114 -29.37 59.98 -7.96
N ARG A 1115 -29.05 60.93 -7.08
CA ARG A 1115 -27.74 61.62 -7.09
C ARG A 1115 -26.69 60.85 -6.30
N LEU A 1116 -25.43 61.04 -6.69
CA LEU A 1116 -24.28 60.51 -5.96
C LEU A 1116 -24.04 61.37 -4.72
N VAL A 1117 -23.88 60.71 -3.58
CA VAL A 1117 -23.74 61.37 -2.29
C VAL A 1117 -22.64 60.70 -1.47
N ILE A 1118 -22.04 61.51 -0.59
CA ILE A 1118 -21.36 61.00 0.59
C ILE A 1118 -22.34 61.14 1.76
N ALA A 1119 -22.83 60.02 2.27
CA ALA A 1119 -23.78 59.98 3.37
C ALA A 1119 -23.09 59.52 4.66
N ARG A 1120 -23.40 60.16 5.79
CA ARG A 1120 -22.80 59.87 7.09
C ARG A 1120 -23.89 59.49 8.10
N HIS A 1121 -23.69 58.36 8.77
CA HIS A 1121 -24.58 57.86 9.83
C HIS A 1121 -23.73 57.31 10.97
N GLY A 1122 -23.80 57.93 12.15
CA GLY A 1122 -22.88 57.66 13.26
C GLY A 1122 -21.41 57.84 12.83
N GLN A 1123 -20.58 56.82 13.07
CA GLN A 1123 -19.16 56.78 12.66
C GLN A 1123 -18.97 56.30 11.20
N SER A 1124 -20.04 55.89 10.51
CA SER A 1124 -19.95 55.30 9.17
C SER A 1124 -20.09 56.36 8.07
N VAL A 1125 -19.28 56.22 7.02
CA VAL A 1125 -19.30 57.09 5.83
C VAL A 1125 -19.54 56.23 4.59
N PHE A 1126 -20.54 56.61 3.79
CA PHE A 1126 -21.02 55.86 2.63
C PHE A 1126 -20.87 56.68 1.35
N ALA A 1127 -20.11 56.17 0.38
CA ALA A 1127 -20.13 56.66 -1.00
C ALA A 1127 -21.15 55.86 -1.82
N ARG A 1128 -22.34 56.42 -2.04
CA ARG A 1128 -23.51 55.71 -2.59
C ARG A 1128 -24.38 56.60 -3.47
N ARG A 1129 -25.25 56.00 -4.29
CA ARG A 1129 -26.36 56.71 -4.93
C ARG A 1129 -27.56 56.75 -3.98
N LEU A 1130 -28.11 57.96 -3.79
CA LEU A 1130 -29.30 58.18 -2.98
C LEU A 1130 -30.55 57.71 -3.74
N LEU A 1131 -31.41 56.96 -3.07
CA LEU A 1131 -32.71 56.51 -3.57
C LEU A 1131 -33.80 56.98 -2.60
N ARG A 1132 -34.75 57.77 -3.09
CA ARG A 1132 -35.90 58.26 -2.33
C ARG A 1132 -37.16 57.54 -2.80
N SER A 1133 -37.90 56.95 -1.87
CA SER A 1133 -39.22 56.36 -2.17
C SER A 1133 -40.32 57.41 -1.99
N LYS A 1134 -41.29 57.47 -2.90
CA LYS A 1134 -42.41 58.42 -2.79
C LYS A 1134 -43.28 58.06 -1.57
N GLY A 1135 -43.35 58.96 -0.59
CA GLY A 1135 -44.22 58.83 0.59
C GLY A 1135 -43.61 58.07 1.77
N SER A 1136 -42.28 57.92 1.83
CA SER A 1136 -41.56 57.26 2.92
C SER A 1136 -40.43 58.15 3.43
N ASP A 1137 -40.28 58.25 4.76
CA ASP A 1137 -39.23 59.02 5.43
C ASP A 1137 -37.87 58.28 5.45
N LEU A 1138 -37.78 57.16 4.73
CA LEU A 1138 -36.57 56.36 4.56
C LEU A 1138 -35.86 56.72 3.26
N VAL A 1139 -34.54 56.91 3.37
CA VAL A 1139 -33.62 57.06 2.24
C VAL A 1139 -32.81 55.78 2.06
N GLY A 1140 -32.74 55.31 0.81
CA GLY A 1140 -31.89 54.19 0.41
C GLY A 1140 -30.53 54.68 -0.10
N LEU A 1141 -29.45 53.99 0.25
CA LEU A 1141 -28.10 54.27 -0.22
C LEU A 1141 -27.56 53.03 -0.94
N THR A 1142 -27.48 53.09 -2.27
CA THR A 1142 -27.09 51.96 -3.11
C THR A 1142 -25.67 52.10 -3.66
N ALA A 1143 -24.91 51.01 -3.69
CA ALA A 1143 -23.58 50.96 -4.30
C ALA A 1143 -23.70 50.59 -5.78
N GLU A 1144 -22.91 51.24 -6.63
CA GLU A 1144 -22.75 50.87 -8.03
C GLU A 1144 -21.37 50.24 -8.19
N VAL A 1145 -21.27 49.10 -8.88
CA VAL A 1145 -20.00 48.42 -9.10
C VAL A 1145 -19.88 48.11 -10.60
N PRO A 1146 -18.73 48.41 -11.25
CA PRO A 1146 -18.59 48.22 -12.70
C PRO A 1146 -18.48 46.74 -13.12
N ASP A 1147 -17.92 45.87 -12.27
CA ASP A 1147 -17.79 44.43 -12.53
C ASP A 1147 -18.91 43.64 -11.81
N PRO A 1148 -19.83 42.99 -12.56
CA PRO A 1148 -20.93 42.21 -11.98
C PRO A 1148 -20.47 40.96 -11.19
N ARG A 1149 -19.20 40.55 -11.31
CA ARG A 1149 -18.63 39.43 -10.54
C ARG A 1149 -18.13 39.86 -9.16
N THR A 1150 -17.87 41.15 -8.96
CA THR A 1150 -17.50 41.67 -7.63
C THR A 1150 -18.75 41.93 -6.79
N ARG A 1151 -18.76 41.35 -5.57
CA ARG A 1151 -19.93 41.44 -4.66
C ARG A 1151 -20.22 42.90 -4.32
N SER A 1152 -21.31 43.44 -4.89
CA SER A 1152 -21.83 44.76 -4.55
C SER A 1152 -22.22 44.82 -3.07
N PRO A 1153 -21.81 45.85 -2.32
CA PRO A 1153 -22.35 46.12 -0.99
C PRO A 1153 -23.87 46.30 -1.08
N SER A 1154 -24.62 45.65 -0.18
CA SER A 1154 -26.08 45.77 -0.13
C SER A 1154 -26.54 47.22 0.02
N THR A 1155 -27.66 47.55 -0.61
CA THR A 1155 -28.37 48.81 -0.37
C THR A 1155 -28.76 48.88 1.11
N VAL A 1156 -28.42 49.98 1.77
CA VAL A 1156 -28.79 50.25 3.16
C VAL A 1156 -29.87 51.31 3.21
N PHE A 1157 -30.78 51.20 4.17
CA PHE A 1157 -31.90 52.13 4.37
C PHE A 1157 -31.78 52.78 5.74
N PHE A 1158 -31.97 54.10 5.79
CA PHE A 1158 -31.94 54.89 7.01
C PHE A 1158 -33.10 55.88 7.02
N HIS A 1159 -33.52 56.34 8.20
CA HIS A 1159 -34.40 57.50 8.27
C HIS A 1159 -33.66 58.75 7.82
N GLU A 1160 -34.32 59.60 7.03
CA GLU A 1160 -33.71 60.81 6.46
C GLU A 1160 -33.13 61.74 7.53
N VAL A 1161 -33.76 61.80 8.71
CA VAL A 1161 -33.33 62.65 9.83
C VAL A 1161 -32.08 62.13 10.57
N GLU A 1162 -31.69 60.87 10.34
CA GLU A 1162 -30.56 60.22 11.03
C GLU A 1162 -29.26 60.30 10.18
N VAL A 1163 -29.34 60.79 8.94
CA VAL A 1163 -28.24 60.77 7.97
C VAL A 1163 -27.88 62.17 7.49
N ALA A 1164 -26.62 62.54 7.64
CA ALA A 1164 -26.08 63.74 6.99
C ALA A 1164 -25.70 63.40 5.55
N VAL A 1165 -26.42 63.97 4.58
CA VAL A 1165 -26.22 63.71 3.14
C VAL A 1165 -25.50 64.90 2.50
N HIS A 1166 -24.33 64.62 1.93
CA HIS A 1166 -23.49 65.59 1.23
C HIS A 1166 -23.50 65.29 -0.27
N GLN A 1167 -24.00 66.23 -1.09
CA GLN A 1167 -24.04 66.05 -2.54
C GLN A 1167 -22.63 66.05 -3.12
N VAL A 1168 -22.35 65.06 -3.99
CA VAL A 1168 -21.14 65.08 -4.80
C VAL A 1168 -21.32 66.06 -5.95
N MET A 1169 -20.41 67.02 -6.04
CA MET A 1169 -20.41 68.04 -7.09
C MET A 1169 -19.56 67.59 -8.26
N GLU A 1170 -18.33 67.15 -8.00
CA GLU A 1170 -17.33 66.83 -9.02
C GLU A 1170 -16.37 65.74 -8.55
N PHE A 1171 -15.69 65.11 -9.51
CA PHE A 1171 -14.64 64.11 -9.28
C PHE A 1171 -13.34 64.53 -9.94
N TYR A 1172 -12.21 64.32 -9.24
CA TYR A 1172 -10.88 64.54 -9.78
C TYR A 1172 -10.00 63.30 -9.62
N LEU A 1173 -9.24 62.95 -10.65
CA LEU A 1173 -8.25 61.89 -10.62
C LEU A 1173 -6.87 62.48 -10.32
N THR A 1174 -6.20 62.01 -9.27
CA THR A 1174 -4.82 62.44 -8.98
C THR A 1174 -3.83 61.52 -9.68
N THR A 1175 -3.16 62.01 -10.73
CA THR A 1175 -1.96 61.37 -11.28
C THR A 1175 -0.73 61.96 -10.64
N THR A 1176 -0.15 61.29 -9.65
CA THR A 1176 1.19 61.62 -9.16
C THR A 1176 2.21 61.20 -10.21
N SER A 1177 3.00 62.13 -10.75
CA SER A 1177 4.24 61.77 -11.43
C SER A 1177 5.26 61.32 -10.38
N ARG A 1178 5.15 60.04 -10.02
CA ARG A 1178 6.23 59.15 -9.62
C ARG A 1178 5.83 57.71 -9.93
#